data_AF-A0A1U9NQ14-F1
#
_entry.id   AF-A0A1U9NQ14-F1
#
_cell.length_a   1.000
_cell.length_b   1.000
_cell.length_c   1.000
_cell.angle_alpha   90.00
_cell.angle_beta   90.00
_cell.angle_gamma   90.00
#
_symmetry.space_group_name_H-M   'P 1'
#
loop_
_entity.id
_entity.type
_entity.pdbx_description
1 polymer ?
#
loop_
_entity_poly.entity_id
_entity_poly.type
_entity_poly.pdbx_seq_one_letter_code
_entity_poly.pdbx_strand_id
1 'polypeptide(L)'
;MKRLLIVLMYLAFCTPCVLGDTDWTNDGVDRAWGNPANWNNGLPASTAKTAVRGNFADDGPVIYSGTDAFTKELVVGDWSSPSDSVEIKAGSLTVDSWFILAYGSNNEGTFNVNGGTTTCRQKLSVGRDGVGRINMTDGVITVAGTLGLATNGGTGRIQLDGGTITCGSLNITAGGYVDITAGTLVVDGNVSSAIGDYINASQITAYDGTGTVHYDYHMTNPYKTTVWAEPQQMGNGDVDGDGYVNETDMMLFLAQWLDPNPDPDADFTNDGNVDMNDFSILAKNWHHNEYSRTLTGKIMCGYQGWFNAPGDGANRGWVHWGTSNRFEPGYCTVDWWPDMSELDPDEKFATGFKYADGSTASVFSSFNEKTVLRHFSWMDEYGIDGVFLQRFVSETTPGSTARNHRDQVMLHCRKGANLHKRAWAMMYDLSSSLTGPQLKQKVIDDWKHLVDTYRLTQDPADSAYLHHNGKPVVAVWGLGFNRSYEGQDTYDIINFLKNDPVYGGCTVMIGVDNEWRYRKNTDAWFGQIVDLADIISPWAVGRYGSIYQGELNNFTSNYTVPDQSWCNTNGKDYLPVVFPGFSWQNLKGEKWDHIPRLGGRFLWRQYYKAINDAGATMIYQAMFDEVDEGTAIFKVTNNPPVEEQPYSVYSNPFLPTGNAQYAPYDFSDASLPSDHYLWLVGQGTRMLRGEIPLSETLPSR
;
A
#
# COMPACT_ATOMS: atom_id res chain seq x y z
N MET A 1 42.67 19.86 86.32
CA MET A 1 41.97 20.01 85.02
C MET A 1 43.01 20.10 83.91
N LYS A 2 43.06 19.10 83.02
CA LYS A 2 43.35 19.17 81.56
C LYS A 2 43.91 17.83 81.09
N ARG A 3 43.22 17.28 80.10
CA ARG A 3 43.54 16.05 79.35
C ARG A 3 44.71 16.30 78.41
N LEU A 4 45.52 15.28 78.18
CA LEU A 4 46.36 15.14 76.99
C LEU A 4 46.15 13.74 76.42
N LEU A 5 45.68 13.68 75.18
CA LEU A 5 45.66 12.49 74.34
C LEU A 5 47.06 12.36 73.71
N ILE A 6 47.70 11.20 73.84
CA ILE A 6 48.79 10.77 72.96
C ILE A 6 48.56 9.31 72.56
N VAL A 7 48.70 9.12 71.25
CA VAL A 7 48.57 7.94 70.41
C VAL A 7 49.61 6.86 70.77
N LEU A 8 49.21 5.59 70.81
CA LEU A 8 50.12 4.46 70.63
C LEU A 8 49.64 3.59 69.45
N MET A 9 50.54 3.46 68.49
CA MET A 9 50.38 2.82 67.20
C MET A 9 50.73 1.33 67.34
N TYR A 10 49.75 0.43 67.21
CA TYR A 10 49.98 -1.01 67.08
C TYR A 10 50.15 -1.35 65.60
N LEU A 11 51.38 -1.61 65.16
CA LEU A 11 51.65 -2.31 63.91
C LEU A 11 51.30 -3.79 64.10
N ALA A 12 50.14 -4.21 63.57
CA ALA A 12 49.87 -5.61 63.30
C ALA A 12 50.39 -5.93 61.89
N PHE A 13 51.42 -6.77 61.80
CA PHE A 13 51.78 -7.44 60.56
C PHE A 13 50.66 -8.42 60.21
N CYS A 14 49.71 -7.98 59.40
CA CYS A 14 48.78 -8.87 58.73
C CYS A 14 49.43 -9.25 57.40
N THR A 15 50.04 -10.43 57.32
CA THR A 15 50.35 -11.04 56.03
C THR A 15 49.04 -11.10 55.24
N PRO A 16 48.95 -10.57 54.01
CA PRO A 16 47.80 -10.83 53.18
C PRO A 16 47.78 -12.34 52.92
N CYS A 17 46.88 -13.04 53.59
CA CYS A 17 46.42 -14.33 53.13
C CYS A 17 45.89 -14.06 51.73
N VAL A 18 46.57 -14.58 50.71
CA VAL A 18 46.00 -14.70 49.38
C VAL A 18 44.86 -15.70 49.56
N LEU A 19 43.67 -15.20 49.87
CA LEU A 19 42.46 -16.01 49.84
C LEU A 19 42.36 -16.54 48.42
N GLY A 20 42.34 -17.87 48.28
CA GLY A 20 42.09 -18.51 47.00
C GLY A 20 40.74 -18.08 46.44
N ASP A 21 40.50 -18.36 45.17
CA ASP A 21 39.20 -18.09 44.56
C ASP A 21 38.08 -18.78 45.36
N THR A 22 36.90 -18.15 45.39
CA THR A 22 35.68 -18.72 45.98
C THR A 22 35.01 -19.58 44.93
N ASP A 23 35.23 -20.89 45.00
CA ASP A 23 34.76 -21.85 44.01
C ASP A 23 33.43 -22.46 44.44
N TRP A 24 32.52 -22.60 43.47
CA TRP A 24 31.30 -23.40 43.62
C TRP A 24 31.70 -24.86 43.85
N THR A 25 31.17 -25.46 44.91
CA THR A 25 31.40 -26.87 45.25
C THR A 25 30.13 -27.72 45.15
N ASN A 26 28.97 -27.08 45.23
CA ASN A 26 27.67 -27.76 45.28
C ASN A 26 27.54 -28.76 46.47
N ASP A 27 28.26 -28.54 47.57
CA ASP A 27 28.25 -29.46 48.73
C ASP A 27 27.02 -29.31 49.64
N GLY A 28 26.23 -28.24 49.47
CA GLY A 28 25.04 -27.96 50.27
C GLY A 28 23.82 -28.80 49.87
N VAL A 29 22.70 -28.56 50.57
CA VAL A 29 21.44 -29.29 50.36
C VAL A 29 20.59 -28.74 49.20
N ASP A 30 21.01 -27.61 48.64
CA ASP A 30 20.34 -26.89 47.57
C ASP A 30 21.38 -26.28 46.64
N ARG A 31 20.91 -25.71 45.53
CA ARG A 31 21.75 -24.99 44.58
C ARG A 31 21.74 -23.48 44.81
N ALA A 32 21.29 -23.01 45.98
CA ALA A 32 21.10 -21.58 46.20
C ALA A 32 22.47 -20.87 46.30
N TRP A 33 22.64 -19.78 45.55
CA TRP A 33 23.84 -18.93 45.67
C TRP A 33 24.07 -18.48 47.12
N GLY A 34 22.98 -18.09 47.79
CA GLY A 34 22.98 -17.58 49.17
C GLY A 34 23.35 -18.59 50.25
N ASN A 35 23.55 -19.87 49.92
CA ASN A 35 23.93 -20.90 50.87
C ASN A 35 25.46 -21.01 50.97
N PRO A 36 26.09 -20.61 52.09
CA PRO A 36 27.55 -20.62 52.23
C PRO A 36 28.18 -22.02 52.11
N ALA A 37 27.39 -23.09 52.32
CA ALA A 37 27.87 -24.47 52.22
C ALA A 37 28.21 -24.89 50.77
N ASN A 38 27.68 -24.17 49.77
CA ASN A 38 27.95 -24.46 48.37
C ASN A 38 29.27 -23.84 47.85
N TRP A 39 30.06 -23.22 48.74
CA TRP A 39 31.25 -22.47 48.37
C TRP A 39 32.43 -22.86 49.27
N ASN A 40 33.60 -23.13 48.66
CA ASN A 40 34.80 -23.58 49.39
C ASN A 40 35.34 -22.58 50.43
N ASN A 41 35.02 -21.29 50.29
CA ASN A 41 35.46 -20.19 51.14
C ASN A 41 34.28 -19.41 51.75
N GLY A 42 33.10 -20.04 51.83
CA GLY A 42 31.87 -19.39 52.26
C GLY A 42 31.28 -18.49 51.18
N LEU A 43 30.20 -17.78 51.52
CA LEU A 43 29.44 -16.97 50.56
C LEU A 43 30.34 -15.94 49.86
N PRO A 44 30.30 -15.82 48.52
CA PRO A 44 31.02 -14.80 47.78
C PRO A 44 30.76 -13.39 48.33
N ALA A 45 31.85 -12.66 48.55
CA ALA A 45 31.83 -11.27 49.01
C ALA A 45 32.27 -10.31 47.88
N SER A 46 32.03 -9.01 48.04
CA SER A 46 32.38 -7.98 47.05
C SER A 46 33.88 -7.88 46.71
N THR A 47 34.76 -8.52 47.47
CA THR A 47 36.20 -8.60 47.20
C THR A 47 36.64 -9.92 46.58
N ALA A 48 35.74 -10.92 46.53
CA ALA A 48 36.06 -12.27 46.12
C ALA A 48 36.17 -12.40 44.59
N LYS A 49 37.10 -13.24 44.15
CA LYS A 49 37.09 -13.82 42.80
C LYS A 49 36.32 -15.11 42.88
N THR A 50 35.18 -15.19 42.20
CA THR A 50 34.26 -16.33 42.30
C THR A 50 34.32 -17.13 41.01
N ALA A 51 34.37 -18.46 41.10
CA ALA A 51 34.40 -19.31 39.93
C ALA A 51 33.46 -20.52 40.03
N VAL A 52 32.87 -20.89 38.89
CA VAL A 52 32.16 -22.16 38.67
C VAL A 52 32.99 -22.93 37.64
N ARG A 53 33.75 -23.94 38.09
CA ARG A 53 34.84 -24.56 37.32
C ARG A 53 35.11 -26.03 37.65
N GLY A 54 34.06 -26.83 37.78
CA GLY A 54 34.14 -28.23 38.25
C GLY A 54 33.40 -29.26 37.42
N ASN A 55 32.94 -28.89 36.21
CA ASN A 55 32.11 -29.71 35.34
C ASN A 55 30.75 -30.04 35.98
N PHE A 56 30.12 -29.04 36.58
CA PHE A 56 28.83 -29.18 37.26
C PHE A 56 27.69 -29.19 36.25
N ALA A 57 27.69 -30.11 35.27
CA ALA A 57 26.74 -30.20 34.16
C ALA A 57 25.28 -29.96 34.61
N ASP A 58 24.82 -28.71 34.45
CA ASP A 58 23.51 -28.17 34.89
C ASP A 58 23.26 -28.04 36.40
N ASP A 59 24.24 -28.30 37.26
CA ASP A 59 24.22 -28.20 38.74
C ASP A 59 24.91 -26.93 39.29
N GLY A 60 24.95 -25.88 38.48
CA GLY A 60 25.46 -24.57 38.88
C GLY A 60 24.57 -23.81 39.88
N PRO A 61 25.09 -22.71 40.47
CA PRO A 61 24.35 -21.88 41.42
C PRO A 61 23.11 -21.25 40.80
N VAL A 62 22.06 -21.16 41.61
CA VAL A 62 20.78 -20.52 41.29
C VAL A 62 20.51 -19.36 42.25
N ILE A 63 20.17 -18.20 41.69
CA ILE A 63 19.78 -17.01 42.44
C ILE A 63 18.25 -16.92 42.45
N TYR A 64 17.69 -16.94 43.66
CA TYR A 64 16.25 -16.91 43.91
C TYR A 64 15.81 -15.54 44.43
N SER A 65 14.49 -15.33 44.48
CA SER A 65 13.88 -14.13 45.06
C SER A 65 14.38 -13.86 46.48
N GLY A 66 14.67 -12.60 46.78
CA GLY A 66 15.21 -12.17 48.08
C GLY A 66 16.72 -12.42 48.28
N THR A 67 17.43 -12.93 47.26
CA THR A 67 18.89 -13.09 47.29
C THR A 67 19.56 -11.89 46.63
N ASP A 68 20.52 -11.27 47.32
CA ASP A 68 21.42 -10.24 46.78
C ASP A 68 22.83 -10.80 46.67
N ALA A 69 23.14 -11.40 45.53
CA ALA A 69 24.44 -12.00 45.24
C ALA A 69 25.47 -10.94 44.86
N PHE A 70 26.67 -11.01 45.47
CA PHE A 70 27.76 -10.08 45.19
C PHE A 70 29.09 -10.81 45.00
N THR A 71 29.88 -10.36 44.03
CA THR A 71 31.27 -10.80 43.84
C THR A 71 32.08 -9.71 43.15
N LYS A 72 33.41 -9.73 43.31
CA LYS A 72 34.29 -8.82 42.56
C LYS A 72 34.39 -9.26 41.11
N GLU A 73 34.76 -10.52 40.90
CA GLU A 73 34.88 -11.15 39.59
C GLU A 73 34.07 -12.45 39.61
N LEU A 74 33.48 -12.81 38.46
CA LEU A 74 32.77 -14.07 38.28
C LEU A 74 33.29 -14.76 37.03
N VAL A 75 33.74 -16.00 37.16
CA VAL A 75 34.14 -16.85 36.03
C VAL A 75 33.27 -18.09 36.00
N VAL A 76 32.69 -18.40 34.84
CA VAL A 76 31.89 -19.62 34.62
C VAL A 76 32.52 -20.37 33.47
N GLY A 77 32.98 -21.59 33.73
CA GLY A 77 33.78 -22.38 32.80
C GLY A 77 35.26 -21.97 32.83
N ASP A 78 36.05 -22.68 33.62
CA ASP A 78 37.52 -22.61 33.72
C ASP A 78 38.07 -24.05 33.91
N TRP A 79 39.38 -24.26 33.79
CA TRP A 79 40.08 -25.55 34.04
C TRP A 79 39.66 -26.76 33.18
N SER A 80 39.26 -26.54 31.93
CA SER A 80 38.72 -27.56 30.99
C SER A 80 37.31 -28.03 31.34
N SER A 81 36.44 -27.09 31.70
CA SER A 81 35.05 -27.38 32.04
C SER A 81 34.09 -27.25 30.86
N PRO A 82 33.40 -28.32 30.44
CA PRO A 82 32.59 -28.30 29.22
C PRO A 82 31.12 -27.87 29.43
N SER A 83 30.67 -27.59 30.66
CA SER A 83 29.22 -27.45 30.92
C SER A 83 28.84 -26.67 32.19
N ASP A 84 29.72 -25.82 32.73
CA ASP A 84 29.37 -25.03 33.92
C ASP A 84 28.35 -23.94 33.61
N SER A 85 27.46 -23.68 34.58
CA SER A 85 26.40 -22.70 34.44
C SER A 85 26.14 -21.89 35.70
N VAL A 86 25.47 -20.75 35.53
CA VAL A 86 24.85 -19.97 36.62
C VAL A 86 23.44 -19.61 36.16
N GLU A 87 22.47 -19.68 37.06
CA GLU A 87 21.08 -19.30 36.77
C GLU A 87 20.60 -18.19 37.70
N ILE A 88 19.89 -17.21 37.15
CA ILE A 88 19.07 -16.27 37.92
C ILE A 88 17.61 -16.43 37.55
N LYS A 89 16.79 -16.80 38.54
CA LYS A 89 15.32 -16.89 38.41
C LYS A 89 14.64 -15.62 38.92
N ALA A 90 15.20 -15.00 39.96
CA ALA A 90 14.78 -13.75 40.57
C ALA A 90 15.90 -13.22 41.48
N GLY A 91 15.69 -12.10 42.20
CA GLY A 91 16.71 -11.51 43.06
C GLY A 91 17.71 -10.63 42.29
N SER A 92 18.90 -10.41 42.86
CA SER A 92 19.93 -9.57 42.25
C SER A 92 21.31 -10.23 42.23
N LEU A 93 22.08 -10.01 41.15
CA LEU A 93 23.50 -10.36 41.03
C LEU A 93 24.31 -9.12 40.68
N THR A 94 25.30 -8.78 41.50
CA THR A 94 26.26 -7.71 41.18
C THR A 94 27.68 -8.27 41.06
N VAL A 95 28.26 -8.09 39.88
CA VAL A 95 29.68 -8.34 39.59
C VAL A 95 30.40 -6.99 39.47
N ASP A 96 31.26 -6.68 40.43
CA ASP A 96 31.90 -5.35 40.53
C ASP A 96 32.94 -5.08 39.42
N SER A 97 33.48 -6.13 38.81
CA SER A 97 34.55 -6.05 37.82
C SER A 97 34.19 -6.91 36.61
N TRP A 98 34.87 -8.04 36.42
CA TRP A 98 34.74 -8.87 35.21
C TRP A 98 33.82 -10.05 35.45
N PHE A 99 32.88 -10.24 34.54
CA PHE A 99 32.06 -11.45 34.44
C PHE A 99 32.46 -12.17 33.15
N ILE A 100 33.00 -13.37 33.25
CA ILE A 100 33.57 -14.11 32.13
C ILE A 100 32.88 -15.47 32.00
N LEU A 101 32.40 -15.75 30.79
CA LEU A 101 31.92 -17.06 30.37
C LEU A 101 32.98 -17.69 29.45
N ALA A 102 33.43 -18.89 29.81
CA ALA A 102 34.48 -19.67 29.15
C ALA A 102 35.86 -18.98 29.12
N TYR A 103 36.56 -19.02 30.26
CA TYR A 103 37.94 -18.54 30.40
C TYR A 103 38.94 -19.64 30.03
N GLY A 104 39.22 -19.80 28.74
CA GLY A 104 40.13 -20.82 28.17
C GLY A 104 39.51 -21.56 26.98
N SER A 105 40.33 -22.01 26.03
CA SER A 105 39.86 -22.51 24.72
C SER A 105 39.04 -23.79 24.76
N ASN A 106 39.16 -24.59 25.82
CA ASN A 106 38.43 -25.86 25.99
C ASN A 106 37.30 -25.75 27.02
N ASN A 107 36.91 -24.53 27.38
CA ASN A 107 35.90 -24.27 28.41
C ASN A 107 34.57 -23.89 27.77
N GLU A 108 33.48 -24.27 28.43
CA GLU A 108 32.14 -23.75 28.18
C GLU A 108 31.55 -23.14 29.45
N GLY A 109 30.82 -22.04 29.31
CA GLY A 109 30.18 -21.35 30.41
C GLY A 109 28.82 -20.81 29.99
N THR A 110 27.77 -21.12 30.74
CA THR A 110 26.40 -20.72 30.43
C THR A 110 25.81 -19.84 31.52
N PHE A 111 25.13 -18.76 31.15
CA PHE A 111 24.37 -17.92 32.07
C PHE A 111 22.89 -17.90 31.66
N ASN A 112 22.04 -18.49 32.50
CA ASN A 112 20.60 -18.57 32.27
C ASN A 112 19.88 -17.47 33.05
N VAL A 113 19.07 -16.67 32.37
CA VAL A 113 18.35 -15.52 32.95
C VAL A 113 16.87 -15.68 32.67
N ASN A 114 16.13 -16.04 33.71
CA ASN A 114 14.68 -16.28 33.67
C ASN A 114 13.91 -15.24 34.53
N GLY A 115 14.59 -14.17 34.95
CA GLY A 115 14.06 -13.11 35.81
C GLY A 115 15.16 -12.43 36.65
N GLY A 116 14.77 -11.46 37.49
CA GLY A 116 15.69 -10.75 38.39
C GLY A 116 16.58 -9.71 37.68
N THR A 117 17.58 -9.19 38.40
CA THR A 117 18.49 -8.15 37.89
C THR A 117 19.96 -8.56 38.03
N THR A 118 20.73 -8.37 36.97
CA THR A 118 22.19 -8.58 36.97
C THR A 118 22.89 -7.29 36.60
N THR A 119 23.86 -6.87 37.41
CA THR A 119 24.71 -5.70 37.15
C THR A 119 26.16 -6.13 37.05
N CYS A 120 26.79 -5.89 35.90
CA CYS A 120 28.24 -6.00 35.71
C CYS A 120 28.83 -4.61 35.53
N ARG A 121 29.69 -4.16 36.45
CA ARG A 121 30.16 -2.77 36.46
C ARG A 121 31.30 -2.48 35.48
N GLN A 122 31.99 -3.49 34.96
CA GLN A 122 33.07 -3.28 33.98
C GLN A 122 32.88 -4.05 32.69
N LYS A 123 33.09 -5.38 32.67
CA LYS A 123 33.10 -6.15 31.43
C LYS A 123 32.41 -7.50 31.61
N LEU A 124 31.38 -7.74 30.79
CA LEU A 124 30.79 -9.06 30.59
C LEU A 124 31.34 -9.65 29.29
N SER A 125 32.09 -10.75 29.38
CA SER A 125 32.68 -11.45 28.24
C SER A 125 31.99 -12.78 28.01
N VAL A 126 31.32 -12.94 26.88
CA VAL A 126 30.62 -14.15 26.48
C VAL A 126 31.48 -14.90 25.48
N GLY A 127 32.00 -16.06 25.88
CA GLY A 127 32.87 -16.88 25.03
C GLY A 127 34.20 -16.22 24.78
N ARG A 128 34.90 -15.81 25.85
CA ARG A 128 36.14 -15.05 25.71
C ARG A 128 37.17 -15.84 24.91
N ASP A 129 37.49 -17.05 25.36
CA ASP A 129 38.47 -17.93 24.73
C ASP A 129 37.83 -19.26 24.27
N GLY A 130 36.79 -19.73 24.98
CA GLY A 130 36.03 -20.96 24.68
C GLY A 130 34.58 -20.65 24.30
N VAL A 131 33.63 -21.52 24.65
CA VAL A 131 32.21 -21.38 24.27
C VAL A 131 31.37 -20.78 25.39
N GLY A 132 30.99 -19.51 25.27
CA GLY A 132 30.11 -18.86 26.25
C GLY A 132 28.70 -18.70 25.73
N ARG A 133 27.70 -18.90 26.59
CA ARG A 133 26.28 -18.75 26.25
C ARG A 133 25.54 -17.92 27.27
N ILE A 134 24.67 -17.02 26.81
CA ILE A 134 23.61 -16.43 27.63
C ILE A 134 22.29 -16.88 27.03
N ASN A 135 21.42 -17.45 27.87
CA ASN A 135 20.05 -17.78 27.47
C ASN A 135 19.12 -16.93 28.34
N MET A 136 18.34 -16.05 27.72
CA MET A 136 17.57 -15.04 28.44
C MET A 136 16.11 -15.05 27.98
N THR A 137 15.20 -15.43 28.88
CA THR A 137 13.75 -15.47 28.61
C THR A 137 12.99 -14.33 29.33
N ASP A 138 13.58 -13.75 30.38
CA ASP A 138 13.05 -12.59 31.12
C ASP A 138 14.18 -11.94 31.96
N GLY A 139 13.91 -10.82 32.63
CA GLY A 139 14.83 -10.13 33.54
C GLY A 139 15.63 -9.00 32.91
N VAL A 140 16.59 -8.46 33.66
CA VAL A 140 17.42 -7.32 33.24
C VAL A 140 18.90 -7.58 33.48
N ILE A 141 19.72 -7.42 32.45
CA ILE A 141 21.18 -7.37 32.57
C ILE A 141 21.65 -5.95 32.26
N THR A 142 22.41 -5.34 33.17
CA THR A 142 23.06 -4.03 32.96
C THR A 142 24.57 -4.19 33.02
N VAL A 143 25.26 -3.87 31.92
CA VAL A 143 26.72 -3.89 31.81
C VAL A 143 27.23 -2.45 31.66
N ALA A 144 27.71 -1.85 32.74
CA ALA A 144 28.09 -0.42 32.72
C ALA A 144 29.25 -0.11 31.76
N GLY A 145 30.14 -1.09 31.50
CA GLY A 145 31.21 -0.95 30.50
C GLY A 145 30.93 -1.74 29.23
N THR A 146 31.71 -2.77 28.94
CA THR A 146 31.66 -3.48 27.65
C THR A 146 30.97 -4.83 27.77
N LEU A 147 29.97 -5.06 26.92
CA LEU A 147 29.48 -6.39 26.57
C LEU A 147 30.30 -6.90 25.36
N GLY A 148 31.14 -7.91 25.60
CA GLY A 148 32.03 -8.47 24.59
C GLY A 148 31.70 -9.91 24.25
N LEU A 149 31.57 -10.24 22.97
CA LEU A 149 31.36 -11.61 22.50
C LEU A 149 32.59 -12.07 21.70
N ALA A 150 33.04 -13.31 21.93
CA ALA A 150 34.16 -13.93 21.21
C ALA A 150 35.52 -13.18 21.30
N THR A 151 35.69 -12.32 22.30
CA THR A 151 36.74 -11.28 22.30
C THR A 151 38.21 -11.74 22.27
N ASN A 152 38.49 -13.04 22.44
CA ASN A 152 39.82 -13.63 22.30
C ASN A 152 39.80 -14.92 21.46
N GLY A 153 38.98 -14.95 20.39
CA GLY A 153 38.92 -16.05 19.43
C GLY A 153 38.07 -17.25 19.86
N GLY A 154 37.29 -17.11 20.94
CA GLY A 154 36.27 -18.08 21.34
C GLY A 154 34.96 -17.96 20.56
N THR A 155 33.91 -18.63 21.06
CA THR A 155 32.55 -18.57 20.50
C THR A 155 31.60 -18.03 21.55
N GLY A 156 31.01 -16.86 21.31
CA GLY A 156 30.03 -16.24 22.21
C GLY A 156 28.65 -16.29 21.62
N ARG A 157 27.64 -16.77 22.36
CA ARG A 157 26.25 -16.76 21.92
C ARG A 157 25.35 -16.13 22.96
N ILE A 158 24.42 -15.29 22.52
CA ILE A 158 23.33 -14.76 23.34
C ILE A 158 22.03 -15.11 22.63
N GLN A 159 21.19 -15.91 23.29
CA GLN A 159 19.80 -16.12 22.90
C GLN A 159 18.94 -15.17 23.75
N LEU A 160 18.37 -14.17 23.11
CA LEU A 160 17.62 -13.09 23.75
C LEU A 160 16.11 -13.25 23.46
N ASP A 161 15.53 -14.25 24.10
CA ASP A 161 14.12 -14.62 23.94
C ASP A 161 13.15 -13.75 24.74
N GLY A 162 13.64 -12.95 25.68
CA GLY A 162 12.87 -11.97 26.43
C GLY A 162 13.75 -11.09 27.32
N GLY A 163 13.13 -10.16 28.05
CA GLY A 163 13.82 -9.23 28.94
C GLY A 163 14.74 -8.22 28.22
N THR A 164 15.66 -7.59 28.97
CA THR A 164 16.49 -6.50 28.44
C THR A 164 17.96 -6.60 28.85
N ILE A 165 18.87 -6.46 27.87
CA ILE A 165 20.30 -6.25 28.11
C ILE A 165 20.65 -4.80 27.78
N THR A 166 21.20 -4.06 28.73
CA THR A 166 21.75 -2.71 28.52
C THR A 166 23.26 -2.73 28.68
N CYS A 167 24.01 -2.12 27.75
CA CYS A 167 25.46 -1.99 27.87
C CYS A 167 26.01 -0.60 27.50
N GLY A 168 27.13 -0.21 28.11
CA GLY A 168 27.83 1.03 27.78
C GLY A 168 28.55 0.98 26.42
N SER A 169 29.01 -0.21 26.02
CA SER A 169 29.59 -0.47 24.70
C SER A 169 29.39 -1.92 24.30
N LEU A 170 29.19 -2.17 23.01
CA LEU A 170 29.03 -3.50 22.42
C LEU A 170 30.25 -3.83 21.55
N ASN A 171 30.80 -5.03 21.70
CA ASN A 171 31.91 -5.52 20.86
C ASN A 171 31.68 -7.00 20.51
N ILE A 172 31.32 -7.26 19.25
CA ILE A 172 31.14 -8.61 18.72
C ILE A 172 32.24 -8.90 17.70
N THR A 173 33.12 -9.86 17.99
CA THR A 173 34.16 -10.31 17.06
C THR A 173 33.74 -11.59 16.32
N ALA A 174 34.56 -12.06 15.38
CA ALA A 174 34.31 -13.33 14.68
C ALA A 174 34.14 -14.47 15.70
N GLY A 175 33.03 -15.22 15.59
CA GLY A 175 32.61 -16.24 16.57
C GLY A 175 31.56 -15.76 17.59
N GLY A 176 31.23 -14.47 17.59
CA GLY A 176 30.20 -13.88 18.45
C GLY A 176 28.85 -13.73 17.72
N TYR A 177 27.77 -14.14 18.39
CA TYR A 177 26.40 -14.15 17.87
C TYR A 177 25.40 -13.71 18.92
N VAL A 178 24.43 -12.89 18.50
CA VAL A 178 23.24 -12.54 19.27
C VAL A 178 22.03 -12.87 18.41
N ASP A 179 21.16 -13.74 18.88
CA ASP A 179 19.85 -13.95 18.27
C ASP A 179 18.76 -13.36 19.15
N ILE A 180 17.83 -12.61 18.56
CA ILE A 180 16.78 -11.88 19.27
C ILE A 180 15.42 -12.41 18.80
N THR A 181 14.55 -12.78 19.75
CA THR A 181 13.12 -13.05 19.44
C THR A 181 12.21 -12.01 20.10
N ALA A 182 11.95 -12.10 21.41
CA ALA A 182 11.11 -11.11 22.12
C ALA A 182 11.87 -10.21 23.10
N GLY A 183 13.19 -10.36 23.27
CA GLY A 183 13.98 -9.48 24.14
C GLY A 183 14.51 -8.22 23.45
N THR A 184 15.20 -7.36 24.20
CA THR A 184 15.72 -6.07 23.71
C THR A 184 17.17 -5.84 24.12
N LEU A 185 18.00 -5.40 23.17
CA LEU A 185 19.38 -4.97 23.40
C LEU A 185 19.47 -3.44 23.32
N VAL A 186 20.05 -2.82 24.33
CA VAL A 186 20.20 -1.35 24.44
C VAL A 186 21.67 -1.00 24.62
N VAL A 187 22.18 -0.10 23.78
CA VAL A 187 23.59 0.34 23.81
C VAL A 187 23.66 1.85 24.00
N ASP A 188 24.49 2.31 24.93
CA ASP A 188 24.68 3.74 25.16
C ASP A 188 25.29 4.45 23.93
N GLY A 189 24.79 5.65 23.62
CA GLY A 189 25.25 6.44 22.48
C GLY A 189 24.58 6.09 21.15
N ASN A 190 25.01 6.75 20.07
CA ASN A 190 24.57 6.42 18.72
C ASN A 190 25.55 5.44 18.09
N VAL A 191 25.19 4.16 18.08
CA VAL A 191 26.00 3.08 17.50
C VAL A 191 25.30 2.41 16.31
N SER A 192 24.34 3.08 15.68
CA SER A 192 23.53 2.54 14.58
C SER A 192 24.37 1.96 13.43
N SER A 193 25.51 2.59 13.09
CA SER A 193 26.43 2.06 12.07
C SER A 193 27.03 0.72 12.47
N ALA A 194 27.49 0.58 13.72
CA ALA A 194 28.07 -0.67 14.21
C ALA A 194 27.01 -1.78 14.31
N ILE A 195 25.77 -1.44 14.69
CA ILE A 195 24.65 -2.38 14.66
C ILE A 195 24.39 -2.87 13.23
N GLY A 196 24.37 -1.97 12.25
CA GLY A 196 24.26 -2.34 10.84
C GLY A 196 25.38 -3.27 10.38
N ASP A 197 26.63 -3.00 10.77
CA ASP A 197 27.77 -3.85 10.44
C ASP A 197 27.63 -5.26 11.05
N TYR A 198 27.15 -5.37 12.30
CA TYR A 198 26.92 -6.66 12.94
C TYR A 198 25.77 -7.46 12.30
N ILE A 199 24.70 -6.79 11.86
CA ILE A 199 23.61 -7.43 11.11
C ILE A 199 24.14 -7.96 9.76
N ASN A 200 24.89 -7.16 9.02
CA ASN A 200 25.48 -7.54 7.73
C ASN A 200 26.46 -8.72 7.84
N ALA A 201 27.12 -8.85 8.99
CA ALA A 201 28.02 -9.97 9.30
C ALA A 201 27.30 -11.20 9.88
N SER A 202 25.96 -11.18 9.95
CA SER A 202 25.14 -12.22 10.60
C SER A 202 25.53 -12.49 12.06
N GLN A 203 26.03 -11.47 12.75
CA GLN A 203 26.41 -11.52 14.17
C GLN A 203 25.27 -11.08 15.08
N ILE A 204 24.31 -10.31 14.55
CA ILE A 204 23.01 -10.08 15.18
C ILE A 204 21.94 -10.58 14.22
N THR A 205 21.17 -11.57 14.66
CA THR A 205 20.08 -12.19 13.92
C THR A 205 18.77 -12.08 14.68
N ALA A 206 17.67 -12.34 13.99
CA ALA A 206 16.32 -12.40 14.54
C ALA A 206 15.74 -13.79 14.24
N TYR A 207 15.14 -14.44 15.24
CA TYR A 207 14.48 -15.75 15.09
C TYR A 207 15.35 -16.78 14.34
N ASP A 208 16.58 -17.00 14.81
CA ASP A 208 17.57 -17.88 14.18
C ASP A 208 17.87 -17.56 12.70
N GLY A 209 17.75 -16.28 12.33
CA GLY A 209 17.97 -15.78 10.98
C GLY A 209 16.74 -15.77 10.08
N THR A 210 15.56 -16.15 10.60
CA THR A 210 14.29 -16.09 9.86
C THR A 210 13.62 -14.72 9.99
N GLY A 211 13.81 -14.01 11.10
CA GLY A 211 13.18 -12.71 11.38
C GLY A 211 13.93 -11.49 10.87
N THR A 212 13.36 -10.30 11.14
CA THR A 212 13.97 -9.00 10.83
C THR A 212 14.50 -8.34 12.10
N VAL A 213 15.75 -7.87 12.07
CA VAL A 213 16.34 -7.07 13.15
C VAL A 213 16.07 -5.59 12.89
N HIS A 214 15.48 -4.91 13.88
CA HIS A 214 15.22 -3.47 13.85
C HIS A 214 16.13 -2.75 14.85
N TYR A 215 16.48 -1.50 14.53
CA TYR A 215 17.15 -0.63 15.49
C TYR A 215 16.79 0.84 15.27
N ASP A 216 16.77 1.59 16.37
CA ASP A 216 16.61 3.05 16.36
C ASP A 216 17.65 3.71 17.27
N TYR A 217 17.91 4.99 17.01
CA TYR A 217 18.65 5.85 17.93
C TYR A 217 17.72 6.95 18.45
N HIS A 218 17.73 7.15 19.77
CA HIS A 218 17.02 8.24 20.46
C HIS A 218 15.48 8.17 20.41
N MET A 219 14.88 7.23 19.66
CA MET A 219 13.43 7.15 19.52
C MET A 219 12.81 6.35 20.66
N THR A 220 13.30 5.12 20.89
CA THR A 220 12.76 4.25 21.96
C THR A 220 13.40 4.57 23.31
N ASN A 221 14.73 4.73 23.34
CA ASN A 221 15.49 5.10 24.52
C ASN A 221 16.29 6.39 24.25
N PRO A 222 16.03 7.50 24.96
CA PRO A 222 16.76 8.74 24.75
C PRO A 222 18.27 8.58 24.91
N TYR A 223 19.02 9.05 23.90
CA TYR A 223 20.49 9.01 23.83
C TYR A 223 21.12 7.61 23.73
N LYS A 224 20.33 6.59 23.42
CA LYS A 224 20.78 5.20 23.25
C LYS A 224 20.34 4.64 21.90
N THR A 225 21.05 3.62 21.43
CA THR A 225 20.58 2.77 20.33
C THR A 225 19.82 1.58 20.92
N THR A 226 18.60 1.35 20.44
CA THR A 226 17.75 0.21 20.84
C THR A 226 17.65 -0.77 19.68
N VAL A 227 17.81 -2.07 19.95
CA VAL A 227 17.76 -3.15 18.96
C VAL A 227 16.73 -4.18 19.42
N TRP A 228 15.82 -4.56 18.53
CA TRP A 228 14.78 -5.56 18.77
C TRP A 228 14.54 -6.39 17.49
N ALA A 229 13.75 -7.43 17.60
CA ALA A 229 13.41 -8.30 16.47
C ALA A 229 11.90 -8.34 16.23
N GLU A 230 11.54 -8.56 14.97
CA GLU A 230 10.21 -8.98 14.55
C GLU A 230 10.35 -10.35 13.85
N PRO A 231 9.40 -11.28 14.06
CA PRO A 231 9.43 -12.57 13.36
C PRO A 231 9.40 -12.35 11.85
N GLN A 232 9.86 -13.34 11.08
CA GLN A 232 9.62 -13.36 9.63
C GLN A 232 8.12 -13.10 9.44
N GLN A 233 7.75 -12.17 8.56
CA GLN A 233 6.35 -12.07 8.21
C GLN A 233 5.92 -13.46 7.73
N MET A 234 4.95 -14.03 8.44
CA MET A 234 4.28 -15.27 8.08
C MET A 234 4.04 -15.25 6.58
N GLY A 235 4.40 -16.33 5.87
CA GLY A 235 4.16 -16.43 4.45
C GLY A 235 2.73 -15.98 4.16
N ASN A 236 2.57 -14.99 3.28
CA ASN A 236 1.25 -14.42 3.00
C ASN A 236 0.43 -15.35 2.10
N GLY A 237 0.87 -16.58 1.80
CA GLY A 237 0.20 -17.47 0.85
C GLY A 237 0.71 -17.33 -0.59
N ASP A 238 1.69 -16.45 -0.84
CA ASP A 238 2.34 -16.21 -2.13
C ASP A 238 3.56 -17.14 -2.24
N VAL A 239 3.40 -18.22 -3.01
CA VAL A 239 4.40 -19.29 -3.16
C VAL A 239 5.41 -18.94 -4.25
N ASP A 240 5.02 -18.16 -5.27
CA ASP A 240 5.93 -17.76 -6.35
C ASP A 240 6.63 -16.41 -6.12
N GLY A 241 6.22 -15.67 -5.09
CA GLY A 241 6.84 -14.42 -4.66
C GLY A 241 6.53 -13.24 -5.58
N ASP A 242 5.44 -13.31 -6.35
CA ASP A 242 5.04 -12.25 -7.28
C ASP A 242 4.30 -11.07 -6.60
N GLY A 243 3.99 -11.21 -5.31
CA GLY A 243 3.25 -10.27 -4.47
C GLY A 243 1.75 -10.52 -4.38
N TYR A 244 1.23 -11.62 -4.95
CA TYR A 244 -0.20 -11.90 -5.07
C TYR A 244 -0.55 -13.38 -4.84
N VAL A 245 -1.34 -13.69 -3.82
CA VAL A 245 -1.89 -15.06 -3.66
C VAL A 245 -2.99 -15.38 -4.68
N ASN A 246 -2.77 -16.33 -5.59
CA ASN A 246 -3.64 -16.61 -6.73
C ASN A 246 -3.64 -18.08 -7.19
N GLU A 247 -4.16 -18.37 -8.39
CA GLU A 247 -4.25 -19.74 -8.94
C GLU A 247 -2.87 -20.37 -9.13
N THR A 248 -1.84 -19.58 -9.49
CA THR A 248 -0.46 -20.06 -9.59
C THR A 248 0.03 -20.54 -8.23
N ASP A 249 -0.17 -19.74 -7.18
CA ASP A 249 0.17 -20.12 -5.80
C ASP A 249 -0.60 -21.34 -5.35
N MET A 250 -1.90 -21.42 -5.65
CA MET A 250 -2.70 -22.62 -5.36
C MET A 250 -2.11 -23.85 -6.03
N MET A 251 -1.67 -23.74 -7.28
CA MET A 251 -1.12 -24.87 -8.02
C MET A 251 0.24 -25.31 -7.46
N LEU A 252 1.11 -24.35 -7.10
CA LEU A 252 2.39 -24.63 -6.44
C LEU A 252 2.18 -25.22 -5.05
N PHE A 253 1.28 -24.63 -4.27
CA PHE A 253 0.86 -25.10 -2.96
C PHE A 253 0.31 -26.54 -2.99
N LEU A 254 -0.64 -26.82 -3.89
CA LEU A 254 -1.24 -28.14 -4.04
C LEU A 254 -0.22 -29.19 -4.49
N ALA A 255 0.84 -28.79 -5.20
CA ALA A 255 1.92 -29.71 -5.56
C ALA A 255 2.72 -30.18 -4.35
N GLN A 256 2.75 -29.40 -3.26
CA GLN A 256 3.43 -29.72 -2.00
C GLN A 256 2.49 -30.37 -0.96
N TRP A 257 1.20 -30.49 -1.26
CA TRP A 257 0.19 -30.94 -0.31
C TRP A 257 0.50 -32.34 0.24
N LEU A 258 0.72 -32.43 1.56
CA LEU A 258 1.12 -33.66 2.25
C LEU A 258 2.44 -34.27 1.72
N ASP A 259 3.29 -33.49 1.05
CA ASP A 259 4.65 -33.93 0.72
C ASP A 259 5.46 -34.11 2.03
N PRO A 260 6.19 -35.23 2.21
CA PRO A 260 7.02 -35.45 3.39
C PRO A 260 8.26 -34.53 3.49
N ASN A 261 8.57 -33.78 2.44
CA ASN A 261 9.62 -32.77 2.41
C ASN A 261 9.20 -31.62 1.45
N PRO A 262 8.19 -30.83 1.85
CA PRO A 262 7.62 -29.80 1.00
C PRO A 262 8.62 -28.67 0.74
N ASP A 263 8.38 -27.93 -0.34
CA ASP A 263 9.04 -26.65 -0.56
C ASP A 263 8.76 -25.71 0.63
N PRO A 264 9.79 -25.13 1.28
CA PRO A 264 9.60 -24.17 2.37
C PRO A 264 8.70 -22.99 2.00
N ASP A 265 8.64 -22.62 0.73
CA ASP A 265 7.81 -21.51 0.25
C ASP A 265 6.30 -21.82 0.26
N ALA A 266 5.92 -23.10 0.39
CA ALA A 266 4.51 -23.54 0.50
C ALA A 266 4.06 -23.85 1.95
N ASP A 267 5.00 -23.95 2.89
CA ASP A 267 4.76 -24.16 4.33
C ASP A 267 4.69 -22.80 5.04
N PHE A 268 3.54 -22.12 4.90
CA PHE A 268 3.35 -20.77 5.43
C PHE A 268 3.33 -20.72 6.97
N THR A 269 3.02 -21.84 7.62
CA THR A 269 3.07 -21.98 9.08
C THR A 269 4.46 -22.34 9.61
N ASN A 270 5.36 -22.77 8.73
CA ASN A 270 6.70 -23.24 9.01
C ASN A 270 6.72 -24.39 10.04
N ASP A 271 5.75 -25.30 9.94
CA ASP A 271 5.59 -26.44 10.85
C ASP A 271 6.17 -27.76 10.31
N GLY A 272 6.75 -27.70 9.10
CA GLY A 272 7.33 -28.80 8.36
C GLY A 272 6.33 -29.56 7.49
N ASN A 273 5.07 -29.13 7.43
CA ASN A 273 4.02 -29.75 6.64
C ASN A 273 3.30 -28.70 5.77
N VAL A 274 2.79 -29.13 4.62
CA VAL A 274 1.84 -28.32 3.82
C VAL A 274 0.46 -28.95 3.98
N ASP A 275 -0.38 -28.28 4.78
CA ASP A 275 -1.67 -28.81 5.20
C ASP A 275 -2.79 -27.75 5.26
N MET A 276 -3.91 -28.09 5.93
CA MET A 276 -5.07 -27.22 6.03
C MET A 276 -4.81 -25.91 6.77
N ASN A 277 -3.80 -25.84 7.63
CA ASN A 277 -3.40 -24.61 8.31
C ASN A 277 -2.75 -23.65 7.32
N ASP A 278 -1.86 -24.15 6.45
CA ASP A 278 -1.26 -23.36 5.36
C ASP A 278 -2.32 -22.96 4.33
N PHE A 279 -3.23 -23.89 3.98
CA PHE A 279 -4.34 -23.57 3.09
C PHE A 279 -5.21 -22.45 3.65
N SER A 280 -5.40 -22.40 4.97
CA SER A 280 -6.17 -21.31 5.59
C SER A 280 -5.50 -19.95 5.43
N ILE A 281 -4.17 -19.90 5.39
CA ILE A 281 -3.38 -18.69 5.15
C ILE A 281 -3.48 -18.27 3.69
N LEU A 282 -3.25 -19.20 2.76
CA LEU A 282 -3.42 -18.99 1.32
C LEU A 282 -4.84 -18.52 0.98
N ALA A 283 -5.86 -19.20 1.51
CA ALA A 283 -7.26 -18.85 1.26
C ALA A 283 -7.64 -17.49 1.89
N LYS A 284 -7.10 -17.16 3.07
CA LYS A 284 -7.35 -15.87 3.73
C LYS A 284 -6.72 -14.70 2.96
N ASN A 285 -5.57 -14.95 2.35
CA ASN A 285 -4.81 -13.94 1.64
C ASN A 285 -5.04 -13.99 0.12
N TRP A 286 -5.92 -14.88 -0.36
CA TRP A 286 -6.31 -14.99 -1.76
C TRP A 286 -6.60 -13.60 -2.32
N HIS A 287 -5.78 -13.16 -3.25
CA HIS A 287 -5.91 -11.87 -3.88
C HIS A 287 -7.14 -11.89 -4.78
N HIS A 288 -8.27 -11.51 -4.18
CA HIS A 288 -9.59 -11.35 -4.79
C HIS A 288 -9.68 -10.33 -5.94
N ASN A 289 -8.55 -9.78 -6.42
CA ASN A 289 -8.49 -8.57 -7.23
C ASN A 289 -8.15 -8.78 -8.72
N GLU A 290 -8.47 -9.95 -9.31
CA GLU A 290 -8.45 -10.13 -10.78
C GLU A 290 -9.18 -9.00 -11.52
N TYR A 291 -10.21 -8.42 -10.88
CA TYR A 291 -10.97 -7.31 -11.44
C TYR A 291 -10.16 -6.01 -11.60
N SER A 292 -8.99 -5.85 -10.97
CA SER A 292 -8.13 -4.67 -11.06
C SER A 292 -6.69 -4.96 -11.52
N ARG A 293 -6.29 -6.22 -11.76
CA ARG A 293 -4.88 -6.59 -12.11
C ARG A 293 -4.45 -6.25 -13.55
N THR A 294 -5.40 -6.09 -14.46
CA THR A 294 -5.10 -5.77 -15.86
C THR A 294 -6.22 -4.94 -16.47
N LEU A 295 -5.91 -4.10 -17.46
CA LEU A 295 -6.93 -3.43 -18.26
C LEU A 295 -7.49 -4.35 -19.37
N THR A 296 -6.77 -5.43 -19.72
CA THR A 296 -7.21 -6.41 -20.72
C THR A 296 -8.54 -7.04 -20.34
N GLY A 297 -9.46 -7.11 -21.30
CA GLY A 297 -10.82 -7.63 -21.12
C GLY A 297 -11.74 -6.67 -20.36
N LYS A 298 -11.38 -5.39 -20.21
CA LYS A 298 -12.17 -4.43 -19.44
C LYS A 298 -12.72 -3.28 -20.26
N ILE A 299 -13.92 -2.84 -19.86
CA ILE A 299 -14.49 -1.56 -20.27
C ILE A 299 -14.51 -0.62 -19.07
N MET A 300 -13.60 0.35 -19.08
CA MET A 300 -13.47 1.35 -18.03
C MET A 300 -14.15 2.64 -18.45
N CYS A 301 -14.92 3.25 -17.55
CA CYS A 301 -15.57 4.52 -17.83
C CYS A 301 -14.67 5.69 -17.42
N GLY A 302 -14.73 6.81 -18.13
CA GLY A 302 -14.31 8.08 -17.54
C GLY A 302 -15.33 8.56 -16.51
N TYR A 303 -14.85 9.11 -15.40
CA TYR A 303 -15.68 9.58 -14.30
C TYR A 303 -15.23 10.97 -13.86
N GLN A 304 -16.10 11.96 -13.99
CA GLN A 304 -15.78 13.35 -13.74
C GLN A 304 -15.83 13.69 -12.26
N GLY A 305 -16.89 13.27 -11.56
CA GLY A 305 -17.06 13.50 -10.12
C GLY A 305 -17.05 14.96 -9.72
N TRP A 306 -17.44 15.89 -10.59
CA TRP A 306 -17.24 17.33 -10.43
C TRP A 306 -18.47 18.14 -10.01
N PHE A 307 -19.61 17.47 -9.82
CA PHE A 307 -20.89 18.13 -9.54
C PHE A 307 -20.97 18.53 -8.06
N ASN A 308 -21.27 19.80 -7.78
CA ASN A 308 -21.44 20.34 -6.43
C ASN A 308 -22.76 21.09 -6.26
N ALA A 309 -23.27 21.11 -5.04
CA ALA A 309 -24.48 21.83 -4.68
C ALA A 309 -24.30 22.65 -3.39
N PRO A 310 -25.01 23.78 -3.21
CA PRO A 310 -25.04 24.47 -1.92
C PRO A 310 -25.51 23.54 -0.79
N GLY A 311 -24.76 23.53 0.31
CA GLY A 311 -25.06 22.69 1.48
C GLY A 311 -24.50 21.28 1.42
N ASP A 312 -23.76 20.90 0.37
CA ASP A 312 -23.14 19.58 0.24
C ASP A 312 -21.89 19.36 1.13
N GLY A 313 -21.37 20.42 1.75
CA GLY A 313 -20.16 20.40 2.57
C GLY A 313 -18.87 20.77 1.82
N ALA A 314 -18.88 20.83 0.49
CA ALA A 314 -17.72 21.24 -0.31
C ALA A 314 -17.45 22.76 -0.25
N ASN A 315 -18.47 23.55 0.11
CA ASN A 315 -18.45 25.02 0.12
C ASN A 315 -18.08 25.62 -1.26
N ARG A 316 -18.55 24.99 -2.34
CA ARG A 316 -18.32 25.43 -3.72
C ARG A 316 -19.57 26.02 -4.39
N GLY A 317 -20.75 25.78 -3.82
CA GLY A 317 -22.03 26.16 -4.42
C GLY A 317 -22.38 25.27 -5.60
N TRP A 318 -23.09 25.81 -6.59
CA TRP A 318 -23.42 25.13 -7.84
C TRP A 318 -22.20 25.10 -8.77
N VAL A 319 -21.67 23.91 -9.01
CA VAL A 319 -20.59 23.67 -9.98
C VAL A 319 -21.03 22.57 -10.95
N HIS A 320 -20.79 22.78 -12.25
CA HIS A 320 -21.20 21.91 -13.38
C HIS A 320 -22.71 21.70 -13.59
N TRP A 321 -23.56 22.06 -12.64
CA TRP A 321 -25.02 22.09 -12.84
C TRP A 321 -25.52 23.35 -13.55
N GLY A 322 -24.94 24.51 -13.23
CA GLY A 322 -25.40 25.80 -13.71
C GLY A 322 -24.31 26.86 -13.79
N THR A 323 -24.70 28.08 -14.13
CA THR A 323 -23.77 29.21 -14.33
C THR A 323 -23.94 30.29 -13.26
N SER A 324 -22.88 31.08 -13.03
CA SER A 324 -22.89 32.18 -12.05
C SER A 324 -23.30 31.74 -10.63
N ASN A 325 -22.96 30.51 -10.25
CA ASN A 325 -23.32 29.89 -8.97
C ASN A 325 -24.84 29.88 -8.72
N ARG A 326 -25.64 29.72 -9.78
CA ARG A 326 -27.10 29.55 -9.76
C ARG A 326 -27.46 28.28 -10.52
N PHE A 327 -28.55 27.65 -10.12
CA PHE A 327 -29.11 26.50 -10.82
C PHE A 327 -30.64 26.53 -10.74
N GLU A 328 -31.22 27.27 -11.68
CA GLU A 328 -32.64 27.60 -11.79
C GLU A 328 -32.92 28.07 -13.23
N PRO A 329 -34.18 28.29 -13.66
CA PRO A 329 -34.49 28.66 -15.04
C PRO A 329 -33.65 29.82 -15.57
N GLY A 330 -32.97 29.57 -16.69
CA GLY A 330 -32.02 30.50 -17.33
C GLY A 330 -30.56 30.39 -16.84
N TYR A 331 -30.28 29.52 -15.87
CA TYR A 331 -28.95 29.27 -15.30
C TYR A 331 -28.65 27.76 -15.24
N CYS A 332 -28.90 27.04 -16.33
CA CYS A 332 -28.62 25.61 -16.48
C CYS A 332 -27.47 25.39 -17.46
N THR A 333 -26.61 24.42 -17.17
CA THR A 333 -25.55 23.97 -18.09
C THR A 333 -25.71 22.52 -18.52
N VAL A 334 -26.66 21.77 -17.93
CA VAL A 334 -26.85 20.34 -18.22
C VAL A 334 -27.91 20.10 -19.27
N ASP A 335 -27.66 19.17 -20.16
CA ASP A 335 -28.61 18.77 -21.20
C ASP A 335 -29.47 17.58 -20.73
N TRP A 336 -29.01 16.86 -19.71
CA TRP A 336 -29.66 15.64 -19.20
C TRP A 336 -29.86 15.75 -17.68
N TRP A 337 -31.00 15.24 -17.19
CA TRP A 337 -31.32 15.27 -15.77
C TRP A 337 -31.12 13.89 -15.13
N PRO A 338 -30.42 13.77 -13.99
CA PRO A 338 -30.20 12.49 -13.34
C PRO A 338 -31.51 11.88 -12.83
N ASP A 339 -31.60 10.56 -12.85
CA ASP A 339 -32.68 9.84 -12.17
C ASP A 339 -32.41 9.82 -10.67
N MET A 340 -33.26 10.52 -9.92
CA MET A 340 -33.13 10.68 -8.46
C MET A 340 -34.00 9.69 -7.68
N SER A 341 -34.67 8.74 -8.35
CA SER A 341 -35.64 7.85 -7.71
C SER A 341 -35.00 6.90 -6.68
N GLU A 342 -33.77 6.46 -6.93
CA GLU A 342 -33.02 5.53 -6.05
C GLU A 342 -32.15 6.23 -4.99
N LEU A 343 -32.08 7.56 -5.01
CA LEU A 343 -31.26 8.34 -4.08
C LEU A 343 -32.01 8.62 -2.77
N ASP A 344 -31.31 8.53 -1.65
CA ASP A 344 -31.87 8.82 -0.34
C ASP A 344 -32.00 10.35 -0.09
N PRO A 345 -32.78 10.78 0.91
CA PRO A 345 -33.00 12.21 1.17
C PRO A 345 -31.73 13.03 1.39
N ASP A 346 -30.66 12.42 1.93
CA ASP A 346 -29.37 13.06 2.18
C ASP A 346 -28.50 13.20 0.92
N GLU A 347 -28.86 12.54 -0.18
CA GLU A 347 -28.20 12.63 -1.48
C GLU A 347 -28.88 13.68 -2.40
N LYS A 348 -30.03 14.22 -2.00
CA LYS A 348 -30.91 15.07 -2.82
C LYS A 348 -30.80 16.55 -2.47
N PHE A 349 -30.29 17.34 -3.41
CA PHE A 349 -30.15 18.79 -3.28
C PHE A 349 -31.21 19.51 -4.12
N ALA A 350 -32.05 20.30 -3.45
CA ALA A 350 -33.14 21.04 -4.10
C ALA A 350 -32.62 22.12 -5.05
N THR A 351 -33.27 22.27 -6.20
CA THR A 351 -32.91 23.24 -7.25
C THR A 351 -33.99 24.32 -7.39
N GLY A 352 -33.76 25.30 -8.26
CA GLY A 352 -34.79 26.27 -8.63
C GLY A 352 -35.83 25.76 -9.63
N PHE A 353 -35.75 24.50 -10.08
CA PHE A 353 -36.63 23.91 -11.10
C PHE A 353 -37.81 23.14 -10.50
N LYS A 354 -38.89 22.98 -11.28
CA LYS A 354 -40.07 22.22 -10.87
C LYS A 354 -40.42 21.10 -11.86
N TYR A 355 -40.91 20.00 -11.32
CA TYR A 355 -41.56 18.98 -12.14
C TYR A 355 -42.95 19.45 -12.58
N ALA A 356 -43.53 18.73 -13.53
CA ALA A 356 -44.87 19.02 -14.07
C ALA A 356 -45.98 19.07 -13.00
N ASP A 357 -45.80 18.36 -11.89
CA ASP A 357 -46.70 18.34 -10.74
C ASP A 357 -46.51 19.51 -9.76
N GLY A 358 -45.53 20.39 -10.01
CA GLY A 358 -45.19 21.55 -9.18
C GLY A 358 -44.22 21.24 -8.02
N SER A 359 -43.79 19.98 -7.85
CA SER A 359 -42.78 19.62 -6.85
C SER A 359 -41.39 20.12 -7.24
N THR A 360 -40.53 20.37 -6.25
CA THR A 360 -39.16 20.86 -6.48
C THR A 360 -38.28 19.74 -7.03
N ALA A 361 -37.59 20.01 -8.12
CA ALA A 361 -36.61 19.09 -8.66
C ALA A 361 -35.32 19.07 -7.83
N SER A 362 -34.65 17.92 -7.80
CA SER A 362 -33.39 17.74 -7.09
C SER A 362 -32.31 17.17 -8.00
N VAL A 363 -31.05 17.41 -7.64
CA VAL A 363 -29.86 16.76 -8.20
C VAL A 363 -28.97 16.25 -7.07
N PHE A 364 -27.93 15.49 -7.39
CA PHE A 364 -26.94 15.03 -6.43
C PHE A 364 -25.71 15.95 -6.36
N SER A 365 -24.86 15.72 -5.36
CA SER A 365 -23.48 16.22 -5.32
C SER A 365 -22.51 15.04 -5.31
N SER A 366 -21.44 15.12 -6.10
CA SER A 366 -20.35 14.14 -6.10
C SER A 366 -19.54 14.19 -4.80
N PHE A 367 -19.63 15.27 -4.03
CA PHE A 367 -18.96 15.38 -2.72
C PHE A 367 -19.62 14.48 -1.65
N ASN A 368 -20.88 14.09 -1.86
CA ASN A 368 -21.55 13.13 -0.98
C ASN A 368 -21.03 11.71 -1.26
N GLU A 369 -20.43 11.08 -0.25
CA GLU A 369 -19.88 9.72 -0.33
C GLU A 369 -20.91 8.69 -0.80
N LYS A 370 -22.13 8.77 -0.30
CA LYS A 370 -23.20 7.81 -0.58
C LYS A 370 -23.59 7.81 -2.05
N THR A 371 -23.61 8.98 -2.69
CA THR A 371 -23.83 9.12 -4.12
C THR A 371 -22.77 8.38 -4.93
N VAL A 372 -21.50 8.56 -4.59
CA VAL A 372 -20.39 7.93 -5.33
C VAL A 372 -20.41 6.40 -5.10
N LEU A 373 -20.61 5.94 -3.86
CA LEU A 373 -20.76 4.51 -3.57
C LEU A 373 -21.93 3.90 -4.34
N ARG A 374 -23.05 4.61 -4.48
CA ARG A 374 -24.20 4.19 -5.30
C ARG A 374 -23.83 4.04 -6.77
N HIS A 375 -23.06 4.96 -7.34
CA HIS A 375 -22.55 4.82 -8.71
C HIS A 375 -21.73 3.55 -8.89
N PHE A 376 -20.85 3.22 -7.93
CA PHE A 376 -20.11 1.95 -7.96
C PHE A 376 -21.01 0.73 -7.77
N SER A 377 -22.08 0.83 -6.98
CA SER A 377 -23.08 -0.25 -6.86
C SER A 377 -23.81 -0.52 -8.17
N TRP A 378 -24.11 0.52 -8.96
CA TRP A 378 -24.64 0.33 -10.31
C TRP A 378 -23.61 -0.31 -11.23
N MET A 379 -22.35 0.13 -11.18
CA MET A 379 -21.28 -0.55 -11.93
C MET A 379 -21.16 -2.02 -11.55
N ASP A 380 -21.40 -2.36 -10.28
CA ASP A 380 -21.47 -3.74 -9.83
C ASP A 380 -22.60 -4.50 -10.52
N GLU A 381 -23.83 -4.00 -10.33
CA GLU A 381 -25.08 -4.57 -10.82
C GLU A 381 -25.06 -4.84 -12.34
N TYR A 382 -24.53 -3.90 -13.13
CA TYR A 382 -24.53 -4.01 -14.59
C TYR A 382 -23.24 -4.61 -15.16
N GLY A 383 -22.25 -4.97 -14.35
CA GLY A 383 -20.99 -5.55 -14.83
C GLY A 383 -20.09 -4.57 -15.58
N ILE A 384 -20.08 -3.31 -15.16
CA ILE A 384 -19.15 -2.28 -15.64
C ILE A 384 -17.89 -2.39 -14.79
N ASP A 385 -16.70 -2.43 -15.40
CA ASP A 385 -15.49 -2.85 -14.69
C ASP A 385 -14.90 -1.85 -13.70
N GLY A 386 -15.15 -0.57 -13.92
CA GLY A 386 -14.55 0.47 -13.11
C GLY A 386 -14.41 1.80 -13.81
N VAL A 387 -13.59 2.69 -13.23
CA VAL A 387 -13.44 4.07 -13.69
C VAL A 387 -12.00 4.57 -13.77
N PHE A 388 -11.75 5.47 -14.71
CA PHE A 388 -10.68 6.46 -14.62
C PHE A 388 -11.26 7.74 -14.03
N LEU A 389 -10.89 8.07 -12.79
CA LEU A 389 -11.32 9.29 -12.11
C LEU A 389 -10.54 10.49 -12.63
N GLN A 390 -11.23 11.47 -13.21
CA GLN A 390 -10.60 12.69 -13.72
C GLN A 390 -10.28 13.68 -12.59
N ARG A 391 -9.03 14.13 -12.63
CA ARG A 391 -8.44 15.11 -11.73
C ARG A 391 -7.86 16.27 -12.53
N PHE A 392 -8.56 17.40 -12.49
CA PHE A 392 -8.21 18.58 -13.26
C PHE A 392 -7.07 19.33 -12.60
N VAL A 393 -5.97 19.52 -13.34
CA VAL A 393 -4.76 20.21 -12.84
C VAL A 393 -5.02 21.66 -12.38
N SER A 394 -6.04 22.30 -12.95
CA SER A 394 -6.49 23.64 -12.56
C SER A 394 -7.06 23.67 -11.13
N GLU A 395 -7.52 22.52 -10.62
CA GLU A 395 -8.18 22.37 -9.32
C GLU A 395 -7.27 21.75 -8.24
N THR A 396 -5.97 21.58 -8.50
CA THR A 396 -5.04 20.93 -7.55
C THR A 396 -4.33 21.90 -6.60
N THR A 397 -4.75 23.17 -6.52
CA THR A 397 -4.06 24.18 -5.70
C THR A 397 -4.19 23.84 -4.20
N PRO A 398 -3.07 23.72 -3.45
CA PRO A 398 -3.08 23.39 -2.02
C PRO A 398 -3.97 24.33 -1.20
N GLY A 399 -4.74 23.77 -0.26
CA GLY A 399 -5.64 24.50 0.62
C GLY A 399 -6.93 25.04 -0.04
N SER A 400 -7.11 24.83 -1.35
CA SER A 400 -8.34 25.26 -2.05
C SER A 400 -9.51 24.30 -1.81
N THR A 401 -10.74 24.83 -1.86
CA THR A 401 -11.96 24.00 -1.80
C THR A 401 -12.08 23.07 -3.02
N ALA A 402 -11.54 23.47 -4.17
CA ALA A 402 -11.51 22.63 -5.38
C ALA A 402 -10.61 21.40 -5.20
N ARG A 403 -9.41 21.56 -4.61
CA ARG A 403 -8.54 20.43 -4.30
C ARG A 403 -9.17 19.52 -3.25
N ASN A 404 -9.75 20.11 -2.20
CA ASN A 404 -10.47 19.33 -1.18
C ASN A 404 -11.58 18.48 -1.81
N HIS A 405 -12.37 19.05 -2.73
CA HIS A 405 -13.37 18.29 -3.47
C HIS A 405 -12.76 17.11 -4.24
N ARG A 406 -11.69 17.33 -5.00
CA ARG A 406 -11.02 16.27 -5.76
C ARG A 406 -10.44 15.17 -4.87
N ASP A 407 -9.87 15.53 -3.72
CA ASP A 407 -9.36 14.58 -2.73
C ASP A 407 -10.50 13.75 -2.11
N GLN A 408 -11.61 14.38 -1.72
CA GLN A 408 -12.76 13.66 -1.14
C GLN A 408 -13.40 12.71 -2.16
N VAL A 409 -13.64 13.16 -3.39
CA VAL A 409 -14.21 12.30 -4.44
C VAL A 409 -13.28 11.13 -4.76
N MET A 410 -11.96 11.33 -4.75
CA MET A 410 -11.00 10.23 -4.89
C MET A 410 -11.16 9.19 -3.77
N LEU A 411 -11.26 9.62 -2.51
CA LEU A 411 -11.46 8.71 -1.39
C LEU A 411 -12.80 7.95 -1.49
N HIS A 412 -13.85 8.62 -1.95
CA HIS A 412 -15.15 7.99 -2.18
C HIS A 412 -15.08 6.96 -3.32
N CYS A 413 -14.36 7.27 -4.41
CA CYS A 413 -14.11 6.32 -5.49
C CYS A 413 -13.32 5.12 -5.01
N ARG A 414 -12.22 5.31 -4.26
CA ARG A 414 -11.46 4.22 -3.65
C ARG A 414 -12.36 3.31 -2.82
N LYS A 415 -13.18 3.90 -1.94
CA LYS A 415 -14.09 3.15 -1.06
C LYS A 415 -15.15 2.39 -1.85
N GLY A 416 -15.82 3.05 -2.79
CA GLY A 416 -16.83 2.44 -3.65
C GLY A 416 -16.26 1.30 -4.49
N ALA A 417 -15.08 1.51 -5.09
CA ALA A 417 -14.38 0.53 -5.90
C ALA A 417 -14.03 -0.74 -5.10
N ASN A 418 -13.46 -0.61 -3.90
CA ASN A 418 -13.16 -1.75 -3.04
C ASN A 418 -14.43 -2.45 -2.54
N LEU A 419 -15.47 -1.70 -2.16
CA LEU A 419 -16.74 -2.27 -1.67
C LEU A 419 -17.45 -3.11 -2.75
N HIS A 420 -17.42 -2.64 -4.00
CA HIS A 420 -18.14 -3.21 -5.12
C HIS A 420 -17.27 -4.03 -6.08
N LYS A 421 -16.02 -4.29 -5.70
CA LYS A 421 -15.04 -5.05 -6.51
C LYS A 421 -14.93 -4.52 -7.94
N ARG A 422 -14.77 -3.21 -8.08
CA ARG A 422 -14.55 -2.52 -9.35
C ARG A 422 -13.18 -1.85 -9.36
N ALA A 423 -12.56 -1.76 -10.53
CA ALA A 423 -11.26 -1.13 -10.66
C ALA A 423 -11.38 0.40 -10.63
N TRP A 424 -10.33 1.08 -10.19
CA TRP A 424 -10.25 2.52 -10.34
C TRP A 424 -8.81 2.98 -10.57
N ALA A 425 -8.62 4.03 -11.37
CA ALA A 425 -7.31 4.67 -11.56
C ALA A 425 -7.45 6.19 -11.61
N MET A 426 -6.38 6.88 -11.22
CA MET A 426 -6.30 8.33 -11.34
C MET A 426 -5.99 8.75 -12.78
N MET A 427 -6.72 9.76 -13.28
CA MET A 427 -6.49 10.38 -14.57
C MET A 427 -6.31 11.90 -14.42
N TYR A 428 -5.14 12.43 -14.74
CA TYR A 428 -4.95 13.87 -14.82
C TYR A 428 -5.54 14.44 -16.11
N ASP A 429 -6.42 15.43 -15.99
CA ASP A 429 -6.84 16.26 -17.11
C ASP A 429 -6.01 17.54 -17.13
N LEU A 430 -5.26 17.74 -18.22
CA LEU A 430 -4.34 18.87 -18.38
C LEU A 430 -5.02 20.15 -18.89
N SER A 431 -6.33 20.13 -19.18
CA SER A 431 -7.09 21.30 -19.65
C SER A 431 -6.98 22.46 -18.69
N SER A 432 -6.25 23.49 -19.13
CA SER A 432 -5.98 24.67 -18.33
C SER A 432 -5.39 25.79 -19.18
N SER A 433 -5.32 26.98 -18.60
CA SER A 433 -4.57 28.12 -19.13
C SER A 433 -3.15 28.20 -18.57
N LEU A 434 -2.64 27.13 -17.96
CA LEU A 434 -1.31 27.12 -17.34
C LEU A 434 -0.21 27.04 -18.39
N THR A 435 0.96 27.61 -18.08
CA THR A 435 2.17 27.36 -18.88
C THR A 435 2.71 25.95 -18.63
N GLY A 436 3.51 25.41 -19.54
CA GLY A 436 4.16 24.10 -19.38
C GLY A 436 4.84 23.92 -18.00
N PRO A 437 5.69 24.86 -17.55
CA PRO A 437 6.34 24.73 -16.24
C PRO A 437 5.38 24.75 -15.05
N GLN A 438 4.34 25.58 -15.10
CA GLN A 438 3.32 25.65 -14.04
C GLN A 438 2.48 24.36 -13.99
N LEU A 439 2.10 23.85 -15.16
CA LEU A 439 1.38 22.59 -15.31
C LEU A 439 2.18 21.43 -14.72
N LYS A 440 3.45 21.30 -15.13
CA LYS A 440 4.36 20.27 -14.62
C LYS A 440 4.49 20.31 -13.10
N GLN A 441 4.78 21.50 -12.56
CA GLN A 441 4.93 21.66 -11.12
C GLN A 441 3.65 21.23 -10.38
N LYS A 442 2.48 21.66 -10.87
CA LYS A 442 1.19 21.30 -10.26
C LYS A 442 0.89 19.81 -10.29
N VAL A 443 1.19 19.10 -11.39
CA VAL A 443 0.98 17.65 -11.49
C VAL A 443 1.92 16.91 -10.55
N ILE A 444 3.21 17.26 -10.54
CA ILE A 444 4.22 16.59 -9.72
C ILE A 444 3.93 16.78 -8.22
N ASP A 445 3.70 18.03 -7.78
CA ASP A 445 3.45 18.32 -6.37
C ASP A 445 2.16 17.65 -5.87
N ASP A 446 1.15 17.61 -6.72
CA ASP A 446 -0.11 17.00 -6.36
C ASP A 446 -0.01 15.47 -6.35
N TRP A 447 0.70 14.85 -7.28
CA TRP A 447 0.96 13.40 -7.25
C TRP A 447 1.71 12.99 -5.99
N LYS A 448 2.78 13.74 -5.61
CA LYS A 448 3.50 13.51 -4.35
C LYS A 448 2.57 13.59 -3.14
N HIS A 449 1.71 14.60 -3.08
CA HIS A 449 0.70 14.70 -2.02
C HIS A 449 -0.23 13.48 -1.98
N LEU A 450 -0.71 13.00 -3.14
CA LEU A 450 -1.59 11.84 -3.17
C LEU A 450 -0.90 10.56 -2.70
N VAL A 451 0.37 10.36 -3.08
CA VAL A 451 1.20 9.24 -2.64
C VAL A 451 1.52 9.37 -1.15
N ASP A 452 2.07 10.49 -0.70
CA ASP A 452 2.52 10.68 0.69
C ASP A 452 1.37 10.69 1.69
N THR A 453 0.23 11.30 1.34
CA THR A 453 -0.90 11.50 2.26
C THR A 453 -1.87 10.32 2.23
N TYR A 454 -2.20 9.84 1.03
CA TYR A 454 -3.24 8.82 0.84
C TYR A 454 -2.69 7.49 0.37
N ARG A 455 -1.36 7.32 0.33
CA ARG A 455 -0.69 6.10 -0.13
C ARG A 455 -1.21 5.66 -1.49
N LEU A 456 -1.56 6.61 -2.37
CA LEU A 456 -2.01 6.28 -3.73
C LEU A 456 -0.96 5.39 -4.39
N THR A 457 -1.40 4.32 -5.04
CA THR A 457 -0.56 3.24 -5.63
C THR A 457 0.28 2.39 -4.65
N GLN A 458 0.32 2.72 -3.36
CA GLN A 458 1.17 2.08 -2.34
C GLN A 458 0.39 1.56 -1.11
N ASP A 459 -0.93 1.67 -1.14
CA ASP A 459 -1.81 1.23 -0.07
C ASP A 459 -2.21 -0.24 -0.31
N PRO A 460 -1.70 -1.21 0.48
CA PRO A 460 -2.09 -2.61 0.32
C PRO A 460 -3.58 -2.85 0.62
N ALA A 461 -4.25 -1.92 1.31
CA ALA A 461 -5.69 -2.01 1.53
C ALA A 461 -6.52 -1.58 0.29
N ASP A 462 -5.90 -0.94 -0.70
CA ASP A 462 -6.58 -0.52 -1.94
C ASP A 462 -6.45 -1.58 -3.04
N SER A 463 -7.08 -2.74 -2.80
CA SER A 463 -7.08 -3.86 -3.76
C SER A 463 -7.73 -3.51 -5.11
N ALA A 464 -8.51 -2.44 -5.15
CA ALA A 464 -9.23 -1.98 -6.32
C ALA A 464 -8.44 -1.04 -7.24
N TYR A 465 -7.28 -0.52 -6.81
CA TYR A 465 -6.48 0.35 -7.67
C TYR A 465 -6.03 -0.44 -8.91
N LEU A 466 -6.30 0.09 -10.10
CA LEU A 466 -6.03 -0.58 -11.36
C LEU A 466 -4.53 -0.75 -11.56
N HIS A 467 -4.12 -1.98 -11.83
CA HIS A 467 -2.82 -2.37 -12.29
C HIS A 467 -2.92 -2.86 -13.74
N HIS A 468 -1.81 -2.78 -14.45
CA HIS A 468 -1.65 -3.39 -15.77
C HIS A 468 -0.17 -3.63 -16.02
N ASN A 469 0.16 -4.82 -16.52
CA ASN A 469 1.54 -5.30 -16.68
C ASN A 469 2.34 -5.21 -15.36
N GLY A 470 1.70 -5.60 -14.25
CA GLY A 470 2.31 -5.68 -12.91
C GLY A 470 2.52 -4.34 -12.21
N LYS A 471 2.08 -3.21 -12.79
CA LYS A 471 2.31 -1.86 -12.25
C LYS A 471 1.01 -1.08 -12.10
N PRO A 472 0.91 -0.16 -11.13
CA PRO A 472 -0.25 0.69 -10.95
C PRO A 472 -0.43 1.60 -12.16
N VAL A 473 -1.69 1.79 -12.60
CA VAL A 473 -2.01 2.63 -13.75
C VAL A 473 -2.24 4.07 -13.32
N VAL A 474 -1.63 5.00 -14.07
CA VAL A 474 -1.96 6.42 -14.01
C VAL A 474 -2.21 6.94 -15.42
N ALA A 475 -3.24 7.76 -15.58
CA ALA A 475 -3.64 8.31 -16.86
C ALA A 475 -3.35 9.82 -16.94
N VAL A 476 -2.97 10.30 -18.13
CA VAL A 476 -2.74 11.73 -18.42
C VAL A 476 -3.42 12.10 -19.74
N TRP A 477 -4.49 12.87 -19.65
CA TRP A 477 -5.30 13.30 -20.80
C TRP A 477 -4.97 14.72 -21.25
N GLY A 478 -5.09 14.96 -22.55
CA GLY A 478 -4.97 16.30 -23.15
C GLY A 478 -3.62 16.55 -23.81
N LEU A 479 -3.03 15.50 -24.38
CA LEU A 479 -1.77 15.54 -25.13
C LEU A 479 -2.06 15.38 -26.63
N GLY A 480 -1.23 15.91 -27.52
CA GLY A 480 -1.49 15.77 -28.96
C GLY A 480 -2.34 16.87 -29.59
N PHE A 481 -2.87 17.82 -28.79
CA PHE A 481 -3.86 18.79 -29.24
C PHE A 481 -3.27 20.14 -29.67
N ASN A 482 -1.93 20.24 -29.78
CA ASN A 482 -1.21 21.48 -30.07
C ASN A 482 -1.51 22.59 -29.05
N ARG A 483 -1.58 22.21 -27.78
CA ARG A 483 -1.86 23.13 -26.67
C ARG A 483 -0.58 23.84 -26.23
N SER A 484 -0.72 25.05 -25.70
CA SER A 484 0.40 25.93 -25.36
C SER A 484 1.34 25.38 -24.27
N TYR A 485 0.91 24.39 -23.50
CA TYR A 485 1.72 23.75 -22.47
C TYR A 485 2.51 22.54 -22.96
N GLU A 486 2.28 22.07 -24.18
CA GLU A 486 2.93 20.87 -24.70
C GLU A 486 4.40 21.12 -25.04
N GLY A 487 5.23 20.10 -24.83
CA GLY A 487 6.66 20.14 -25.08
C GLY A 487 7.44 19.35 -24.03
N GLN A 488 8.61 19.83 -23.67
CA GLN A 488 9.48 19.21 -22.67
C GLN A 488 8.78 19.02 -21.32
N ASP A 489 7.99 20.00 -20.87
CA ASP A 489 7.33 19.92 -19.56
C ASP A 489 6.31 18.77 -19.50
N THR A 490 5.56 18.52 -20.58
CA THR A 490 4.65 17.36 -20.65
C THR A 490 5.42 16.04 -20.73
N TYR A 491 6.59 16.00 -21.37
CA TYR A 491 7.46 14.83 -21.34
C TYR A 491 7.96 14.55 -19.92
N ASP A 492 8.42 15.57 -19.21
CA ASP A 492 8.91 15.46 -17.84
C ASP A 492 7.84 14.90 -16.88
N ILE A 493 6.56 15.27 -17.07
CA ILE A 493 5.44 14.71 -16.30
C ILE A 493 5.34 13.20 -16.51
N ILE A 494 5.30 12.74 -17.77
CA ILE A 494 5.19 11.31 -18.10
C ILE A 494 6.42 10.55 -17.59
N ASN A 495 7.61 11.12 -17.74
CA ASN A 495 8.84 10.52 -17.24
C ASN A 495 8.87 10.44 -15.71
N PHE A 496 8.38 11.46 -15.00
CA PHE A 496 8.27 11.41 -13.55
C PHE A 496 7.33 10.28 -13.10
N LEU A 497 6.12 10.21 -13.64
CA LEU A 497 5.13 9.18 -13.27
C LEU A 497 5.62 7.76 -13.59
N LYS A 498 6.43 7.59 -14.64
CA LYS A 498 6.94 6.29 -15.04
C LYS A 498 8.22 5.89 -14.28
N ASN A 499 9.18 6.80 -14.15
CA ASN A 499 10.58 6.47 -13.85
C ASN A 499 11.13 7.11 -12.57
N ASP A 500 10.40 7.97 -11.88
CA ASP A 500 10.86 8.49 -10.59
C ASP A 500 11.02 7.32 -9.57
N PRO A 501 12.15 7.21 -8.86
CA PRO A 501 12.45 6.05 -8.01
C PRO A 501 11.61 5.98 -6.73
N VAL A 502 10.93 7.06 -6.35
CA VAL A 502 10.12 7.14 -5.12
C VAL A 502 8.64 7.24 -5.45
N TYR A 503 8.29 8.07 -6.43
CA TYR A 503 6.90 8.41 -6.77
C TYR A 503 6.45 7.84 -8.12
N GLY A 504 7.36 7.26 -8.90
CA GLY A 504 7.09 6.70 -10.22
C GLY A 504 6.73 5.22 -10.17
N GLY A 505 7.19 4.45 -11.16
CA GLY A 505 6.93 3.01 -11.26
C GLY A 505 5.55 2.66 -11.83
N CYS A 506 4.83 3.64 -12.40
CA CYS A 506 3.50 3.41 -12.95
C CYS A 506 3.52 2.91 -14.39
N THR A 507 2.48 2.16 -14.78
CA THR A 507 2.03 2.02 -16.16
C THR A 507 1.31 3.31 -16.54
N VAL A 508 1.78 4.01 -17.57
CA VAL A 508 1.25 5.33 -17.94
C VAL A 508 0.37 5.24 -19.18
N MET A 509 -0.89 5.63 -19.02
CA MET A 509 -1.85 5.80 -20.10
C MET A 509 -1.90 7.27 -20.56
N ILE A 510 -1.79 7.54 -21.86
CA ILE A 510 -1.92 8.89 -22.42
C ILE A 510 -3.22 9.04 -23.21
N GLY A 511 -3.99 10.07 -22.88
CA GLY A 511 -5.16 10.52 -23.62
C GLY A 511 -4.76 11.53 -24.68
N VAL A 512 -4.92 11.17 -25.96
CA VAL A 512 -4.36 11.92 -27.10
C VAL A 512 -5.39 12.38 -28.13
N ASP A 513 -5.01 13.32 -29.01
CA ASP A 513 -5.75 13.62 -30.24
C ASP A 513 -5.80 12.41 -31.19
N ASN A 514 -6.85 12.27 -32.01
CA ASN A 514 -7.01 11.13 -32.92
C ASN A 514 -5.97 11.10 -34.07
N GLU A 515 -5.28 12.20 -34.35
CA GLU A 515 -4.21 12.27 -35.36
C GLU A 515 -2.80 12.04 -34.77
N TRP A 516 -2.70 11.52 -33.55
CA TRP A 516 -1.44 11.34 -32.82
C TRP A 516 -0.35 10.58 -33.61
N ARG A 517 -0.72 9.58 -34.43
CA ARG A 517 0.24 8.83 -35.27
C ARG A 517 0.94 9.70 -36.31
N TYR A 518 0.27 10.73 -36.82
CA TYR A 518 0.90 11.72 -37.69
C TYR A 518 1.76 12.66 -36.85
N ARG A 519 1.17 13.22 -35.80
CA ARG A 519 1.80 14.23 -34.95
C ARG A 519 3.12 13.78 -34.33
N LYS A 520 3.20 12.52 -33.88
CA LYS A 520 4.42 11.97 -33.25
C LYS A 520 5.66 12.03 -34.17
N ASN A 521 5.48 12.14 -35.49
CA ASN A 521 6.58 12.24 -36.45
C ASN A 521 6.95 13.69 -36.77
N THR A 522 6.12 14.66 -36.41
CA THR A 522 6.31 16.09 -36.68
C THR A 522 6.68 16.90 -35.44
N ASP A 523 6.36 16.39 -34.25
CA ASP A 523 6.67 16.99 -32.96
C ASP A 523 7.57 16.02 -32.17
N ALA A 524 8.84 16.38 -32.01
CA ALA A 524 9.84 15.53 -31.37
C ALA A 524 9.53 15.25 -29.88
N TRP A 525 8.98 16.23 -29.15
CA TRP A 525 8.62 16.02 -27.75
C TRP A 525 7.41 15.10 -27.63
N PHE A 526 6.41 15.29 -28.48
CA PHE A 526 5.25 14.40 -28.50
C PHE A 526 5.60 12.98 -28.95
N GLY A 527 6.54 12.83 -29.90
CA GLY A 527 7.10 11.54 -30.26
C GLY A 527 7.70 10.80 -29.07
N GLN A 528 8.52 11.48 -28.27
CA GLN A 528 9.10 10.92 -27.06
C GLN A 528 8.04 10.57 -25.99
N ILE A 529 6.98 11.36 -25.87
CA ILE A 529 5.85 11.05 -24.97
C ILE A 529 5.15 9.75 -25.40
N VAL A 530 4.90 9.57 -26.70
CA VAL A 530 4.30 8.35 -27.26
C VAL A 530 5.21 7.13 -27.04
N ASP A 531 6.51 7.28 -27.21
CA ASP A 531 7.48 6.21 -26.98
C ASP A 531 7.57 5.81 -25.49
N LEU A 532 7.32 6.77 -24.59
CA LEU A 532 7.38 6.56 -23.15
C LEU A 532 6.10 5.98 -22.54
N ALA A 533 4.94 6.29 -23.11
CA ALA A 533 3.65 5.76 -22.66
C ALA A 533 3.55 4.23 -22.80
N ASP A 534 2.69 3.60 -22.00
CA ASP A 534 2.40 2.17 -22.11
C ASP A 534 1.08 1.95 -22.87
N ILE A 535 0.08 2.79 -22.58
CA ILE A 535 -1.27 2.70 -23.15
C ILE A 535 -1.60 4.01 -23.87
N ILE A 536 -2.12 3.93 -25.10
CA ILE A 536 -2.53 5.08 -25.90
C ILE A 536 -4.05 5.06 -26.09
N SER A 537 -4.72 6.14 -25.71
CA SER A 537 -6.17 6.30 -25.89
C SER A 537 -6.49 7.59 -26.65
N PRO A 538 -6.79 7.50 -27.96
CA PRO A 538 -7.18 8.65 -28.74
C PRO A 538 -8.63 9.04 -28.50
N TRP A 539 -8.86 10.33 -28.26
CA TRP A 539 -10.19 10.87 -27.99
C TRP A 539 -11.11 10.82 -29.23
N ALA A 540 -12.29 10.23 -29.07
CA ALA A 540 -13.24 9.99 -30.16
C ALA A 540 -14.51 10.87 -30.13
N VAL A 541 -14.88 11.43 -28.98
CA VAL A 541 -16.12 12.21 -28.84
C VAL A 541 -16.08 13.42 -29.78
N GLY A 542 -17.14 13.59 -30.56
CA GLY A 542 -17.26 14.68 -31.54
C GLY A 542 -16.47 14.49 -32.85
N ARG A 543 -15.77 13.37 -33.05
CA ARG A 543 -14.98 13.11 -34.28
C ARG A 543 -15.80 12.50 -35.42
N TYR A 544 -16.93 11.89 -35.09
CA TYR A 544 -17.90 11.31 -36.02
C TYR A 544 -19.29 11.33 -35.39
N GLY A 545 -20.33 11.39 -36.21
CA GLY A 545 -21.72 11.37 -35.80
C GLY A 545 -22.39 10.00 -35.90
N SER A 546 -23.65 9.96 -35.46
CA SER A 546 -24.46 8.73 -35.41
C SER A 546 -25.37 8.53 -36.63
N ILE A 547 -25.70 9.61 -37.36
CA ILE A 547 -26.67 9.59 -38.46
C ILE A 547 -26.09 8.92 -39.70
N TYR A 548 -24.87 9.29 -40.09
CA TYR A 548 -24.23 8.79 -41.29
C TYR A 548 -23.30 7.64 -40.93
N GLN A 549 -23.77 6.42 -41.16
CA GLN A 549 -23.01 5.20 -40.84
C GLN A 549 -21.59 5.15 -41.43
N GLY A 550 -21.36 5.84 -42.55
CA GLY A 550 -20.05 5.96 -43.18
C GLY A 550 -19.02 6.73 -42.36
N GLU A 551 -19.42 7.63 -41.46
CA GLU A 551 -18.49 8.42 -40.65
C GLU A 551 -17.72 7.54 -39.66
N LEU A 552 -18.42 6.72 -38.88
CA LEU A 552 -17.77 5.74 -37.99
C LEU A 552 -16.94 4.72 -38.77
N ASN A 553 -17.41 4.26 -39.94
CA ASN A 553 -16.63 3.34 -40.78
C ASN A 553 -15.31 3.99 -41.23
N ASN A 554 -15.37 5.22 -41.72
CA ASN A 554 -14.19 5.97 -42.14
C ASN A 554 -13.25 6.23 -40.97
N PHE A 555 -13.78 6.59 -39.79
CA PHE A 555 -12.96 6.78 -38.60
C PHE A 555 -12.25 5.48 -38.20
N THR A 556 -12.98 4.37 -38.19
CA THR A 556 -12.44 3.04 -37.85
C THR A 556 -11.33 2.64 -38.82
N SER A 557 -11.57 2.75 -40.13
CA SER A 557 -10.61 2.33 -41.16
C SER A 557 -9.37 3.22 -41.24
N ASN A 558 -9.48 4.52 -40.97
CA ASN A 558 -8.36 5.46 -41.12
C ASN A 558 -7.57 5.69 -39.82
N TYR A 559 -8.23 5.55 -38.66
CA TYR A 559 -7.64 5.82 -37.35
C TYR A 559 -7.60 4.57 -36.48
N THR A 560 -8.76 4.03 -36.05
CA THR A 560 -8.80 2.98 -35.02
C THR A 560 -8.01 1.72 -35.39
N VAL A 561 -8.22 1.16 -36.60
CA VAL A 561 -7.53 -0.05 -37.07
C VAL A 561 -6.02 0.20 -37.25
N PRO A 562 -5.58 1.25 -37.96
CA PRO A 562 -4.15 1.53 -38.08
C PRO A 562 -3.47 1.90 -36.75
N ASP A 563 -4.16 2.58 -35.83
CA ASP A 563 -3.65 2.92 -34.51
C ASP A 563 -3.39 1.67 -33.68
N GLN A 564 -4.36 0.74 -33.60
CA GLN A 564 -4.20 -0.54 -32.91
C GLN A 564 -3.05 -1.34 -33.52
N SER A 565 -2.98 -1.44 -34.85
CA SER A 565 -1.89 -2.14 -35.56
C SER A 565 -0.52 -1.56 -35.22
N TRP A 566 -0.41 -0.23 -35.15
CA TRP A 566 0.82 0.43 -34.74
C TRP A 566 1.17 0.10 -33.29
N CYS A 567 0.22 0.16 -32.36
CA CYS A 567 0.45 -0.14 -30.95
C CYS A 567 0.95 -1.58 -30.77
N ASN A 568 0.26 -2.55 -31.40
CA ASN A 568 0.66 -3.96 -31.38
C ASN A 568 2.10 -4.17 -31.91
N THR A 569 2.48 -3.46 -32.98
CA THR A 569 3.83 -3.56 -33.59
C THR A 569 4.93 -2.96 -32.69
N ASN A 570 4.58 -1.98 -31.85
CA ASN A 570 5.54 -1.23 -31.02
C ASN A 570 5.49 -1.65 -29.54
N GLY A 571 4.82 -2.76 -29.21
CA GLY A 571 4.68 -3.22 -27.83
C GLY A 571 3.97 -2.22 -26.93
N LYS A 572 2.97 -1.51 -27.49
CA LYS A 572 2.08 -0.59 -26.78
C LYS A 572 0.67 -1.15 -26.76
N ASP A 573 -0.07 -0.73 -25.76
CA ASP A 573 -1.45 -1.09 -25.57
C ASP A 573 -2.37 0.03 -26.11
N TYR A 574 -3.46 -0.35 -26.79
CA TYR A 574 -4.39 0.59 -27.40
C TYR A 574 -5.75 0.53 -26.70
N LEU A 575 -6.28 1.69 -26.32
CA LEU A 575 -7.53 1.83 -25.60
C LEU A 575 -8.48 2.77 -26.39
N PRO A 576 -9.26 2.26 -27.36
CA PRO A 576 -10.19 3.09 -28.12
C PRO A 576 -11.28 3.68 -27.23
N VAL A 577 -11.69 4.92 -27.54
CA VAL A 577 -12.79 5.63 -26.88
C VAL A 577 -14.10 5.38 -27.62
N VAL A 578 -15.16 5.06 -26.89
CA VAL A 578 -16.54 5.00 -27.38
C VAL A 578 -17.46 5.87 -26.53
N PHE A 579 -18.60 6.31 -27.08
CA PHE A 579 -19.52 7.23 -26.39
C PHE A 579 -20.99 7.03 -26.81
N PRO A 580 -21.97 7.29 -25.91
CA PRO A 580 -23.37 6.97 -26.19
C PRO A 580 -24.05 7.99 -27.10
N GLY A 581 -23.53 9.21 -27.14
CA GLY A 581 -24.03 10.38 -27.87
C GLY A 581 -23.36 11.63 -27.33
N PHE A 582 -23.82 12.81 -27.76
CA PHE A 582 -23.20 14.08 -27.38
C PHE A 582 -24.16 15.26 -27.58
N SER A 583 -24.12 16.23 -26.66
CA SER A 583 -24.92 17.46 -26.72
C SER A 583 -24.23 18.60 -25.97
N TRP A 584 -24.39 19.84 -26.45
CA TRP A 584 -23.79 21.05 -25.85
C TRP A 584 -24.76 22.25 -25.88
N GLN A 585 -26.06 21.96 -25.81
CA GLN A 585 -27.06 23.01 -25.93
C GLN A 585 -26.97 24.00 -24.77
N ASN A 586 -27.09 23.53 -23.54
CA ASN A 586 -27.12 24.40 -22.37
C ASN A 586 -25.72 24.91 -21.99
N LEU A 587 -24.68 24.09 -22.18
CA LEU A 587 -23.32 24.48 -21.83
C LEU A 587 -22.69 25.50 -22.80
N LYS A 588 -22.94 25.37 -24.11
CA LYS A 588 -22.29 26.19 -25.15
C LYS A 588 -23.25 26.99 -26.04
N GLY A 589 -24.56 26.78 -25.91
CA GLY A 589 -25.55 27.35 -26.83
C GLY A 589 -25.56 26.66 -28.20
N GLU A 590 -25.03 25.44 -28.29
CA GLU A 590 -24.98 24.67 -29.53
C GLU A 590 -26.30 23.94 -29.82
N LYS A 591 -26.30 23.11 -30.87
CA LYS A 591 -27.46 22.30 -31.24
C LYS A 591 -27.72 21.22 -30.17
N TRP A 592 -28.97 21.13 -29.72
CA TRP A 592 -29.48 20.00 -28.93
C TRP A 592 -29.20 18.67 -29.63
N ASP A 593 -28.75 17.68 -28.84
CA ASP A 593 -28.58 16.29 -29.29
C ASP A 593 -27.74 16.24 -30.59
N HIS A 594 -26.59 16.90 -30.54
CA HIS A 594 -25.68 17.05 -31.68
C HIS A 594 -25.30 15.67 -32.25
N ILE A 595 -25.07 14.67 -31.40
CA ILE A 595 -24.89 13.27 -31.77
C ILE A 595 -25.96 12.42 -31.07
N PRO A 596 -27.07 12.10 -31.76
CA PRO A 596 -28.15 11.29 -31.20
C PRO A 596 -27.73 9.88 -30.80
N ARG A 597 -28.26 9.37 -29.68
CA ARG A 597 -27.91 8.05 -29.14
C ARG A 597 -28.52 6.85 -29.89
N LEU A 598 -29.57 7.09 -30.67
CA LEU A 598 -30.29 6.10 -31.49
C LEU A 598 -30.69 4.82 -30.73
N GLY A 599 -31.22 4.97 -29.52
CA GLY A 599 -31.64 3.86 -28.66
C GLY A 599 -30.49 2.93 -28.21
N GLY A 600 -29.25 3.39 -28.30
CA GLY A 600 -28.05 2.58 -28.02
C GLY A 600 -27.42 1.93 -29.26
N ARG A 601 -28.08 1.97 -30.43
CA ARG A 601 -27.51 1.44 -31.68
C ARG A 601 -26.19 2.11 -32.05
N PHE A 602 -26.05 3.40 -31.75
CA PHE A 602 -24.80 4.14 -32.00
C PHE A 602 -23.65 3.63 -31.12
N LEU A 603 -23.88 3.46 -29.82
CA LEU A 603 -22.87 2.95 -28.90
C LEU A 603 -22.49 1.50 -29.22
N TRP A 604 -23.49 0.64 -29.42
CA TRP A 604 -23.28 -0.77 -29.72
C TRP A 604 -22.42 -1.00 -30.96
N ARG A 605 -22.66 -0.21 -32.01
CA ARG A 605 -21.88 -0.28 -33.24
C ARG A 605 -20.41 0.10 -33.03
N GLN A 606 -20.13 1.05 -32.13
CA GLN A 606 -18.75 1.40 -31.78
C GLN A 606 -18.05 0.23 -31.08
N TYR A 607 -18.71 -0.44 -30.11
CA TYR A 607 -18.16 -1.65 -29.49
C TYR A 607 -17.87 -2.74 -30.53
N TYR A 608 -18.84 -3.04 -31.39
CA TYR A 608 -18.66 -4.03 -32.45
C TYR A 608 -17.45 -3.68 -33.34
N LYS A 609 -17.32 -2.43 -33.79
CA LYS A 609 -16.19 -2.01 -34.64
C LYS A 609 -14.85 -2.04 -33.93
N ALA A 610 -14.79 -1.60 -32.68
CA ALA A 610 -13.56 -1.67 -31.88
C ALA A 610 -13.09 -3.12 -31.71
N ILE A 611 -14.02 -4.04 -31.40
CA ILE A 611 -13.69 -5.46 -31.15
C ILE A 611 -13.44 -6.20 -32.47
N ASN A 612 -14.36 -6.12 -33.42
CA ASN A 612 -14.31 -6.89 -34.67
C ASN A 612 -13.26 -6.37 -35.65
N ASP A 613 -13.24 -5.06 -35.90
CA ASP A 613 -12.44 -4.50 -37.00
C ASP A 613 -11.02 -4.19 -36.52
N ALA A 614 -10.88 -3.63 -35.31
CA ALA A 614 -9.57 -3.29 -34.76
C ALA A 614 -8.95 -4.43 -33.94
N GLY A 615 -9.74 -5.30 -33.32
CA GLY A 615 -9.22 -6.32 -32.40
C GLY A 615 -8.90 -5.75 -31.01
N ALA A 616 -9.64 -4.71 -30.58
CA ALA A 616 -9.46 -4.11 -29.27
C ALA A 616 -9.75 -5.13 -28.15
N THR A 617 -8.86 -5.18 -27.17
CA THR A 617 -8.97 -6.06 -25.99
C THR A 617 -9.44 -5.30 -24.75
N MET A 618 -9.57 -3.98 -24.82
CA MET A 618 -9.98 -3.09 -23.75
C MET A 618 -10.57 -1.82 -24.36
N ILE A 619 -11.51 -1.16 -23.68
CA ILE A 619 -12.24 -0.01 -24.22
C ILE A 619 -12.45 1.07 -23.15
N TYR A 620 -12.30 2.33 -23.54
CA TYR A 620 -12.67 3.47 -22.71
C TYR A 620 -14.08 3.97 -23.06
N GLN A 621 -14.97 4.02 -22.07
CA GLN A 621 -16.33 4.52 -22.19
C GLN A 621 -16.41 5.98 -21.73
N ALA A 622 -16.61 6.91 -22.67
CA ALA A 622 -16.87 8.32 -22.39
C ALA A 622 -18.39 8.56 -22.37
N MET A 623 -19.05 8.88 -21.25
CA MET A 623 -18.58 9.01 -19.86
C MET A 623 -19.59 8.39 -18.91
N PHE A 624 -19.23 8.19 -17.65
CA PHE A 624 -20.18 7.72 -16.64
C PHE A 624 -21.23 8.78 -16.29
N ASP A 625 -20.80 9.99 -15.89
CA ASP A 625 -21.63 11.00 -15.21
C ASP A 625 -21.76 12.36 -15.92
N GLU A 626 -21.10 12.57 -17.07
CA GLU A 626 -21.04 13.87 -17.77
C GLU A 626 -22.34 14.22 -18.53
N VAL A 627 -23.33 14.71 -17.78
CA VAL A 627 -24.65 15.13 -18.30
C VAL A 627 -24.68 16.52 -18.95
N ASP A 628 -23.68 17.34 -18.68
CA ASP A 628 -23.45 18.65 -19.32
C ASP A 628 -22.93 18.55 -20.75
N GLU A 629 -22.35 17.42 -21.13
CA GLU A 629 -21.95 17.13 -22.53
C GLU A 629 -22.79 16.02 -23.20
N GLY A 630 -23.80 15.50 -22.50
CA GLY A 630 -24.69 14.46 -23.01
C GLY A 630 -24.03 13.09 -23.26
N THR A 631 -22.85 12.85 -22.68
CA THR A 631 -22.05 11.61 -22.81
C THR A 631 -22.31 10.62 -21.67
N ALA A 632 -23.02 11.02 -20.61
CA ALA A 632 -23.30 10.17 -19.43
C ALA A 632 -24.04 8.86 -19.76
N ILE A 633 -23.61 7.73 -19.19
CA ILE A 633 -24.29 6.43 -19.26
C ILE A 633 -25.12 6.10 -18.01
N PHE A 634 -24.94 6.83 -16.91
CA PHE A 634 -25.66 6.59 -15.67
C PHE A 634 -27.18 6.82 -15.78
N LYS A 635 -27.94 6.55 -14.71
CA LYS A 635 -29.40 6.64 -14.75
C LYS A 635 -29.88 8.08 -14.92
N VAL A 636 -30.66 8.32 -15.98
CA VAL A 636 -31.25 9.63 -16.31
C VAL A 636 -32.77 9.51 -16.41
N THR A 637 -33.49 10.56 -16.03
CA THR A 637 -34.97 10.52 -15.99
C THR A 637 -35.59 10.82 -17.35
N ASN A 638 -36.67 10.10 -17.67
CA ASN A 638 -37.57 10.43 -18.80
C ASN A 638 -38.54 11.58 -18.47
N ASN A 639 -38.56 12.03 -17.22
CA ASN A 639 -39.45 13.09 -16.74
C ASN A 639 -38.62 14.23 -16.11
N PRO A 640 -37.82 14.97 -16.89
CA PRO A 640 -37.05 16.11 -16.38
C PRO A 640 -37.98 17.28 -16.00
N PRO A 641 -37.47 18.30 -15.29
CA PRO A 641 -38.23 19.51 -14.97
C PRO A 641 -38.78 20.23 -16.22
N VAL A 642 -39.96 20.86 -16.09
CA VAL A 642 -40.71 21.39 -17.25
C VAL A 642 -40.23 22.77 -17.72
N GLU A 643 -39.59 23.55 -16.84
CA GLU A 643 -39.13 24.91 -17.18
C GLU A 643 -37.86 24.95 -18.06
N GLU A 644 -37.21 23.80 -18.29
CA GLU A 644 -36.01 23.62 -19.12
C GLU A 644 -36.30 23.08 -20.51
N GLN A 645 -37.58 22.92 -20.90
CA GLN A 645 -37.92 22.40 -22.22
C GLN A 645 -37.68 23.50 -23.29
N PRO A 646 -36.73 23.35 -24.24
CA PRO A 646 -36.58 24.30 -25.34
C PRO A 646 -37.91 24.53 -26.07
N TYR A 647 -38.10 25.72 -26.65
CA TYR A 647 -39.33 26.02 -27.43
C TYR A 647 -39.55 25.04 -28.61
N SER A 648 -38.48 24.39 -29.11
CA SER A 648 -38.52 23.31 -30.12
C SER A 648 -39.02 21.95 -29.58
N VAL A 649 -39.14 21.80 -28.26
CA VAL A 649 -39.68 20.60 -27.60
C VAL A 649 -41.21 20.67 -27.48
N TYR A 650 -41.82 21.86 -27.55
CA TYR A 650 -43.29 21.99 -27.69
C TYR A 650 -43.83 21.42 -29.01
N SER A 651 -42.95 21.11 -29.98
CA SER A 651 -43.30 20.37 -31.21
C SER A 651 -43.04 18.86 -31.15
N ASN A 652 -42.53 18.30 -30.05
CA ASN A 652 -42.23 16.87 -29.96
C ASN A 652 -42.57 16.29 -28.57
N PRO A 653 -43.72 15.62 -28.38
CA PRO A 653 -44.19 15.12 -27.08
C PRO A 653 -43.51 13.82 -26.61
N PHE A 654 -42.31 13.49 -27.09
CA PHE A 654 -41.61 12.25 -26.75
C PHE A 654 -40.13 12.51 -26.47
N LEU A 655 -39.77 12.63 -25.19
CA LEU A 655 -38.39 12.46 -24.74
C LEU A 655 -38.31 11.21 -23.86
N PRO A 656 -37.90 10.07 -24.43
CA PRO A 656 -37.20 9.06 -23.66
C PRO A 656 -35.68 9.22 -23.85
N THR A 657 -34.95 8.63 -22.91
CA THR A 657 -33.62 7.98 -22.99
C THR A 657 -33.18 7.37 -24.34
N GLY A 658 -33.93 7.52 -25.44
CA GLY A 658 -33.54 7.29 -26.82
C GLY A 658 -34.45 8.02 -27.81
N ASN A 659 -33.84 8.59 -28.88
CA ASN A 659 -34.41 9.10 -30.15
C ASN A 659 -34.93 10.54 -30.19
N ALA A 660 -35.04 11.19 -31.36
CA ALA A 660 -34.40 11.06 -32.68
C ALA A 660 -34.94 12.22 -33.52
N GLN A 661 -34.08 13.09 -34.04
CA GLN A 661 -34.58 14.19 -34.86
C GLN A 661 -34.69 13.85 -36.37
N TYR A 662 -34.03 12.80 -36.90
CA TYR A 662 -33.95 12.61 -38.37
C TYR A 662 -33.84 11.16 -38.95
N ALA A 663 -34.37 10.10 -38.33
CA ALA A 663 -34.44 8.76 -38.98
C ALA A 663 -35.87 8.18 -38.94
N PRO A 664 -36.30 7.39 -39.96
CA PRO A 664 -37.65 6.84 -40.00
C PRO A 664 -37.90 5.94 -38.79
N TYR A 665 -38.86 6.38 -37.98
CA TYR A 665 -39.34 5.83 -36.73
C TYR A 665 -39.62 4.31 -36.80
N ASP A 666 -39.04 3.54 -35.88
CA ASP A 666 -39.57 2.25 -35.45
C ASP A 666 -40.39 2.48 -34.17
N PHE A 667 -41.67 2.16 -34.20
CA PHE A 667 -42.61 2.36 -33.09
C PHE A 667 -42.33 1.45 -31.88
N SER A 668 -41.35 0.53 -31.96
CA SER A 668 -40.95 -0.33 -30.84
C SER A 668 -39.98 0.30 -29.84
N ASP A 669 -39.44 1.50 -30.10
CA ASP A 669 -38.68 2.28 -29.09
C ASP A 669 -39.67 2.90 -28.07
N ALA A 670 -40.30 2.05 -27.25
CA ALA A 670 -40.94 2.43 -26.00
C ALA A 670 -39.91 3.13 -25.10
N SER A 671 -40.35 3.98 -24.17
CA SER A 671 -39.45 4.71 -23.28
C SER A 671 -38.41 3.79 -22.64
N LEU A 672 -37.13 3.95 -23.02
CA LEU A 672 -36.09 3.06 -22.51
C LEU A 672 -35.99 3.25 -20.99
N PRO A 673 -35.76 2.18 -20.22
CA PRO A 673 -35.50 2.30 -18.80
C PRO A 673 -34.33 3.27 -18.52
N SER A 674 -34.32 3.93 -17.35
CA SER A 674 -33.29 4.93 -17.01
C SER A 674 -31.88 4.33 -16.97
N ASP A 675 -31.78 3.03 -16.69
CA ASP A 675 -30.56 2.23 -16.63
C ASP A 675 -30.10 1.61 -17.97
N HIS A 676 -30.75 1.93 -19.09
CA HIS A 676 -30.51 1.27 -20.38
C HIS A 676 -29.04 1.31 -20.83
N TYR A 677 -28.35 2.43 -20.66
CA TYR A 677 -26.94 2.55 -21.06
C TYR A 677 -25.99 1.84 -20.11
N LEU A 678 -26.33 1.72 -18.81
CA LEU A 678 -25.56 0.89 -17.89
C LEU A 678 -25.64 -0.58 -18.29
N TRP A 679 -26.85 -1.08 -18.56
CA TRP A 679 -27.06 -2.44 -19.07
C TRP A 679 -26.33 -2.69 -20.40
N LEU A 680 -26.40 -1.74 -21.34
CA LEU A 680 -25.78 -1.88 -22.66
C LEU A 680 -24.25 -1.93 -22.58
N VAL A 681 -23.63 -1.12 -21.71
CA VAL A 681 -22.18 -1.16 -21.44
C VAL A 681 -21.80 -2.50 -20.83
N GLY A 682 -22.62 -3.02 -19.90
CA GLY A 682 -22.46 -4.37 -19.36
C GLY A 682 -22.48 -5.46 -20.44
N GLN A 683 -23.41 -5.39 -21.41
CA GLN A 683 -23.38 -6.30 -22.56
C GLN A 683 -22.13 -6.11 -23.42
N GLY A 684 -21.65 -4.86 -23.58
CA GLY A 684 -20.38 -4.56 -24.22
C GLY A 684 -19.20 -5.28 -23.56
N THR A 685 -19.13 -5.26 -22.23
CA THR A 685 -18.09 -5.97 -21.45
C THR A 685 -18.14 -7.47 -21.72
N ARG A 686 -19.33 -8.06 -21.69
CA ARG A 686 -19.52 -9.49 -21.98
C ARG A 686 -19.10 -9.83 -23.41
N MET A 687 -19.39 -8.97 -24.37
CA MET A 687 -18.98 -9.16 -25.78
C MET A 687 -17.46 -9.07 -25.94
N LEU A 688 -16.82 -8.11 -25.29
CA LEU A 688 -15.36 -7.93 -25.28
C LEU A 688 -14.65 -9.18 -24.76
N ARG A 689 -15.21 -9.82 -23.73
CA ARG A 689 -14.67 -11.05 -23.10
C ARG A 689 -15.04 -12.34 -23.84
N GLY A 690 -15.89 -12.26 -24.86
CA GLY A 690 -16.42 -13.44 -25.55
C GLY A 690 -17.42 -14.26 -24.71
N GLU A 691 -17.94 -13.71 -23.62
CA GLU A 691 -19.00 -14.32 -22.81
C GLU A 691 -20.36 -14.33 -23.54
N ILE A 692 -20.53 -13.43 -24.50
CA ILE A 692 -21.61 -13.46 -25.49
C ILE A 692 -21.03 -13.40 -26.90
N PRO A 693 -21.74 -13.91 -27.93
CA PRO A 693 -21.27 -13.85 -29.31
C PRO A 693 -21.04 -12.42 -29.79
N LEU A 694 -19.96 -12.22 -30.54
CA LEU A 694 -19.71 -10.97 -31.27
C LEU A 694 -20.83 -10.73 -32.29
N SER A 695 -21.53 -9.61 -32.19
CA SER A 695 -22.71 -9.30 -33.00
C SER A 695 -22.83 -7.80 -33.29
N GLU A 696 -23.03 -7.43 -34.55
CA GLU A 696 -23.38 -6.05 -34.93
C GLU A 696 -24.84 -5.71 -34.56
N THR A 697 -25.68 -6.72 -34.36
CA THR A 697 -27.08 -6.53 -33.93
C THR A 697 -27.13 -6.20 -32.45
N LEU A 698 -27.84 -5.12 -32.10
CA LEU A 698 -28.07 -4.67 -30.73
C LEU A 698 -28.68 -5.83 -29.90
N PRO A 699 -28.20 -6.09 -28.67
CA PRO A 699 -28.78 -7.12 -27.81
C PRO A 699 -30.22 -6.77 -27.44
N SER A 700 -31.05 -7.80 -27.23
CA SER A 700 -32.38 -7.65 -26.64
C SER A 700 -32.28 -7.69 -25.11
N ARG A 701 -32.99 -6.80 -24.44
CA ARG A 701 -33.12 -6.79 -22.98
C ARG A 701 -34.15 -7.79 -22.48
#